data_AF-A0A6N1YAT9-F1
#
_entry.id   AF-A0A6N1YAT9-F1
#
_cell.length_a   1.000
_cell.length_b   1.000
_cell.length_c   1.000
_cell.angle_alpha   90.00
_cell.angle_beta   90.00
_cell.angle_gamma   90.00
#
_symmetry.space_group_name_H-M   'P 1'
#
loop_
_entity.id
_entity.type
_entity.pdbx_description
1 polymer ?
#
loop_
_entity_poly.entity_id
_entity_poly.type
_entity_poly.pdbx_seq_one_letter_code
_entity_poly.pdbx_strand_id
1 'polypeptide(L)'
;MIRITLLLFITATLFACAHQQHSKKPQSTENTVKLQQILYYGGDILTMEGDKPAYVEAIIVRDGKIIYTGDKASAVNNFAGETIKVDLKGKIMLPGFIDPHGHFMSAVLMVTQVNVASPPMGTVTDIASMIKKLQAFKTEKGIKNGEWIVGWGYDQDLLAEKRHITKLDLDKAFPNNKVLIIHISMHGGVLNSKALEWAGLDENSKTPEGGIIARLPGSNEPAGLVMEMAYMPVFDKLPQPSEDEMMELMKSAQMLYASNGYTHAIEGFTHIKDMNTLKRAAQENRFFIDIASLPGFNEMDQWLNNPDYKFGEYHNRLKFQGGKFTLDGSPQGLTAYMASPYLVPGPNGEKNWVGNTSIPRDKLAEMAKTMVENNVQINFHANGDGAIEDAIFAIEQAGITAEQDKRPIIIHSQFQKPEHLPKYAELGITPTYFTNHVFYWGDVHVKNVGKKKASFISPIKAANDLGIVTSNHTDFNVTLLDPFFVMWTSMARETRSGKILGADQKIDAYTALQNITTGPAYQFFEENRKGMIKKGMLADFVILDKNPLKVSDVYAIREITILQTIKEGSTIYQKKTVEKLDGYFIKNTVKFDDNNNFMHVVVNNQKDFDQYFGVAKTMGNKVDKVNFKKNSVIAIMTKPSNISKKIGLVYYEFDDDKLLIKYKITAGAKNTYQSTGLYLATIPKNVTSIKFKSRYNVGVVDIK
;
A
#
# COMPACT_ATOMS: atom_id res chain seq x y z
N MET A 1 -15.48 -72.76 -32.70
CA MET A 1 -14.66 -73.02 -31.50
C MET A 1 -15.49 -72.52 -30.32
N ILE A 2 -16.06 -73.38 -29.46
CA ILE A 2 -15.41 -74.05 -28.29
C ILE A 2 -15.08 -72.98 -27.22
N ARG A 3 -15.82 -72.83 -26.10
CA ARG A 3 -15.90 -73.67 -24.85
C ARG A 3 -14.53 -73.74 -24.11
N ILE A 4 -14.35 -73.83 -22.79
CA ILE A 4 -15.17 -74.13 -21.57
C ILE A 4 -14.33 -73.60 -20.34
N THR A 5 -14.72 -73.46 -19.05
CA THR A 5 -15.95 -73.15 -18.27
C THR A 5 -15.65 -73.34 -16.75
N LEU A 6 -16.45 -72.75 -15.82
CA LEU A 6 -16.45 -72.90 -14.33
C LEU A 6 -15.29 -72.18 -13.56
N LEU A 7 -15.42 -71.61 -12.34
CA LEU A 7 -16.41 -71.59 -11.23
C LEU A 7 -16.36 -72.79 -10.24
N LEU A 8 -16.10 -72.53 -8.94
CA LEU A 8 -16.43 -73.45 -7.82
C LEU A 8 -16.49 -72.74 -6.45
N PHE A 9 -17.42 -73.18 -5.59
CA PHE A 9 -17.60 -72.80 -4.18
C PHE A 9 -16.85 -73.75 -3.23
N ILE A 10 -16.50 -73.30 -2.02
CA ILE A 10 -16.58 -74.12 -0.79
C ILE A 10 -17.19 -73.27 0.35
N THR A 11 -18.02 -73.91 1.18
CA THR A 11 -18.73 -73.31 2.33
C THR A 11 -18.26 -73.90 3.67
N ALA A 12 -18.23 -73.11 4.74
CA ALA A 12 -18.26 -73.63 6.12
C ALA A 12 -18.85 -72.61 7.11
N THR A 13 -19.95 -72.99 7.77
CA THR A 13 -20.39 -72.41 9.05
C THR A 13 -19.81 -73.23 10.21
N LEU A 14 -19.79 -72.69 11.44
CA LEU A 14 -20.17 -73.38 12.70
C LEU A 14 -19.90 -72.48 13.93
N PHE A 15 -20.95 -72.31 14.74
CA PHE A 15 -21.00 -71.97 16.18
C PHE A 15 -20.36 -70.70 16.77
N ALA A 16 -21.03 -70.21 17.81
CA ALA A 16 -20.59 -69.13 18.68
C ALA A 16 -20.08 -69.67 20.03
N CYS A 17 -19.16 -68.94 20.65
CA CYS A 17 -18.89 -69.00 22.09
C CYS A 17 -18.86 -67.56 22.62
N ALA A 18 -19.57 -67.31 23.72
CA ALA A 18 -19.60 -65.98 24.33
C ALA A 18 -18.33 -65.73 25.16
N HIS A 19 -17.75 -64.54 25.02
CA HIS A 19 -16.83 -64.01 26.03
C HIS A 19 -17.06 -62.52 26.26
N GLN A 20 -17.36 -62.19 27.51
CA GLN A 20 -17.88 -60.88 27.92
C GLN A 20 -16.73 -59.97 28.37
N GLN A 21 -16.01 -59.38 27.42
CA GLN A 21 -15.05 -58.30 27.74
C GLN A 21 -15.73 -56.93 27.72
N HIS A 22 -15.59 -56.19 28.82
CA HIS A 22 -16.05 -54.81 28.93
C HIS A 22 -15.21 -53.86 28.07
N SER A 23 -15.57 -53.70 26.80
CA SER A 23 -15.13 -52.53 26.02
C SER A 23 -15.88 -51.30 26.52
N LYS A 24 -15.15 -50.33 27.08
CA LYS A 24 -15.70 -48.99 27.31
C LYS A 24 -16.04 -48.39 25.95
N LYS A 25 -17.26 -47.88 25.76
CA LYS A 25 -17.58 -47.04 24.61
C LYS A 25 -16.55 -45.90 24.55
N PRO A 26 -15.90 -45.63 23.41
CA PRO A 26 -15.13 -44.40 23.25
C PRO A 26 -16.12 -43.24 23.37
N GLN A 27 -16.02 -42.48 24.46
CA GLN A 27 -16.81 -41.28 24.65
C GLN A 27 -16.27 -40.22 23.69
N SER A 28 -16.94 -40.05 22.56
CA SER A 28 -16.56 -39.11 21.51
C SER A 28 -16.68 -37.68 22.04
N THR A 29 -15.60 -37.17 22.62
CA THR A 29 -15.43 -35.75 22.92
C THR A 29 -15.34 -35.01 21.59
N GLU A 30 -16.49 -34.54 21.09
CA GLU A 30 -16.52 -33.52 20.05
C GLU A 30 -15.84 -32.27 20.59
N ASN A 31 -14.54 -32.13 20.26
CA ASN A 31 -13.82 -30.87 20.41
C ASN A 31 -14.38 -29.90 19.38
N THR A 32 -15.57 -29.36 19.70
CA THR A 32 -16.14 -28.20 19.04
C THR A 32 -15.16 -27.05 19.22
N VAL A 33 -14.37 -26.80 18.18
CA VAL A 33 -13.51 -25.61 18.10
C VAL A 33 -14.43 -24.40 18.18
N LYS A 34 -14.48 -23.75 19.35
CA LYS A 34 -15.31 -22.57 19.56
C LYS A 34 -14.83 -21.47 18.62
N LEU A 35 -15.61 -21.25 17.57
CA LEU A 35 -15.35 -20.27 16.54
C LEU A 35 -15.32 -18.88 17.17
N GLN A 36 -14.13 -18.25 17.11
CA GLN A 36 -13.83 -17.04 17.86
C GLN A 36 -14.65 -15.87 17.33
N GLN A 37 -15.39 -15.22 18.22
CA GLN A 37 -16.25 -14.08 17.89
C GLN A 37 -15.57 -12.77 18.24
N ILE A 38 -15.82 -11.72 17.45
CA ILE A 38 -15.29 -10.39 17.69
C ILE A 38 -16.44 -9.38 17.68
N LEU A 39 -16.61 -8.65 18.77
CA LEU A 39 -17.50 -7.50 18.94
C LEU A 39 -16.69 -6.22 18.79
N TYR A 40 -16.94 -5.45 17.73
CA TYR A 40 -16.42 -4.08 17.59
C TYR A 40 -17.50 -3.08 18.01
N TYR A 41 -17.14 -2.08 18.81
CA TYR A 41 -18.06 -1.07 19.35
C TYR A 41 -17.30 0.19 19.80
N GLY A 42 -18.01 1.24 20.23
CA GLY A 42 -17.38 2.35 20.99
C GLY A 42 -16.73 3.43 20.14
N GLY A 43 -17.14 3.54 18.87
CA GLY A 43 -16.72 4.57 17.93
C GLY A 43 -17.76 4.70 16.81
N ASP A 44 -17.49 5.56 15.83
CA ASP A 44 -18.33 5.64 14.63
C ASP A 44 -18.16 4.34 13.81
N ILE A 45 -19.24 3.62 13.50
CA ILE A 45 -19.20 2.53 12.51
C ILE A 45 -20.07 2.95 11.33
N LEU A 46 -19.46 3.51 10.28
CA LEU A 46 -20.16 3.98 9.09
C LEU A 46 -20.36 2.81 8.12
N THR A 47 -21.63 2.44 7.89
CA THR A 47 -21.98 1.21 7.16
C THR A 47 -21.76 1.29 5.66
N MET A 48 -21.79 2.49 5.07
CA MET A 48 -21.92 2.74 3.63
C MET A 48 -23.19 2.11 3.00
N GLU A 49 -24.20 1.75 3.80
CA GLU A 49 -25.45 1.17 3.29
C GLU A 49 -26.39 2.26 2.74
N GLY A 50 -26.39 2.41 1.41
CA GLY A 50 -27.29 3.31 0.66
C GLY A 50 -26.73 4.72 0.43
N ASP A 51 -27.60 5.62 -0.03
CA ASP A 51 -27.22 6.93 -0.59
C ASP A 51 -26.96 8.01 0.47
N LYS A 52 -27.06 7.68 1.77
CA LYS A 52 -26.87 8.62 2.88
C LYS A 52 -26.11 7.96 4.04
N PRO A 53 -25.32 8.72 4.82
CA PRO A 53 -24.52 8.16 5.91
C PRO A 53 -25.37 7.48 7.00
N ALA A 54 -25.24 6.16 7.12
CA ALA A 54 -25.91 5.35 8.13
C ALA A 54 -24.90 4.69 9.09
N TYR A 55 -25.10 4.87 10.40
CA TYR A 55 -24.19 4.41 11.45
C TYR A 55 -24.82 3.31 12.32
N VAL A 56 -23.98 2.42 12.87
CA VAL A 56 -24.37 1.43 13.89
C VAL A 56 -23.46 1.54 15.13
N GLU A 57 -23.94 1.09 16.29
CA GLU A 57 -23.17 1.14 17.55
C GLU A 57 -22.20 -0.03 17.71
N ALA A 58 -22.55 -1.18 17.12
CA ALA A 58 -21.85 -2.43 17.27
C ALA A 58 -22.01 -3.35 16.07
N ILE A 59 -20.97 -4.16 15.83
CA ILE A 59 -21.00 -5.28 14.88
C ILE A 59 -20.42 -6.55 15.53
N ILE A 60 -20.91 -7.71 15.12
CA ILE A 60 -20.33 -9.01 15.48
C ILE A 60 -19.77 -9.69 14.24
N VAL A 61 -18.52 -10.12 14.35
CA VAL A 61 -17.81 -10.91 13.35
C VAL A 61 -17.60 -12.33 13.86
N ARG A 62 -17.75 -13.30 12.95
CA ARG A 62 -17.38 -14.71 13.14
C ARG A 62 -17.00 -15.29 11.79
N ASP A 63 -15.98 -16.16 11.74
CA ASP A 63 -15.59 -16.91 10.52
C ASP A 63 -15.35 -16.01 9.30
N GLY A 64 -14.73 -14.85 9.53
CA GLY A 64 -14.44 -13.86 8.51
C GLY A 64 -15.65 -13.05 8.01
N LYS A 65 -16.85 -13.25 8.57
CA LYS A 65 -18.09 -12.60 8.12
C LYS A 65 -18.79 -11.80 9.23
N ILE A 66 -19.53 -10.79 8.80
CA ILE A 66 -20.40 -9.97 9.66
C ILE A 66 -21.70 -10.74 9.92
N ILE A 67 -21.96 -11.14 11.17
CA ILE A 67 -23.18 -11.89 11.54
C ILE A 67 -24.25 -11.00 12.20
N TYR A 68 -23.87 -9.81 12.66
CA TYR A 68 -24.76 -8.80 13.24
C TYR A 68 -24.23 -7.38 13.02
N THR A 69 -25.14 -6.44 12.83
CA THR A 69 -24.95 -4.98 12.72
C THR A 69 -26.12 -4.29 13.42
N GLY A 70 -25.89 -3.36 14.34
CA GLY A 70 -26.99 -2.65 15.02
C GLY A 70 -26.58 -2.01 16.35
N ASP A 71 -27.49 -2.06 17.33
CA ASP A 71 -27.27 -1.53 18.67
C ASP A 71 -26.34 -2.42 19.53
N LYS A 72 -25.67 -1.80 20.50
CA LYS A 72 -24.68 -2.47 21.34
C LYS A 72 -25.30 -3.38 22.39
N ALA A 73 -26.51 -3.11 22.87
CA ALA A 73 -27.15 -3.92 23.91
C ALA A 73 -27.56 -5.29 23.34
N SER A 74 -28.23 -5.31 22.19
CA SER A 74 -28.53 -6.53 21.43
C SER A 74 -27.26 -7.28 21.01
N ALA A 75 -26.21 -6.59 20.61
CA ALA A 75 -24.92 -7.21 20.28
C ALA A 75 -24.31 -7.94 21.49
N VAL A 76 -24.36 -7.35 22.69
CA VAL A 76 -23.85 -7.97 23.93
C VAL A 76 -24.76 -9.11 24.41
N ASN A 77 -26.08 -8.93 24.37
CA ASN A 77 -27.05 -9.88 24.91
C ASN A 77 -27.17 -11.13 24.03
N ASN A 78 -27.28 -10.96 22.71
CA ASN A 78 -27.53 -12.07 21.78
C ASN A 78 -26.26 -12.86 21.40
N PHE A 79 -25.06 -12.32 21.71
CA PHE A 79 -23.76 -12.92 21.38
C PHE A 79 -22.84 -13.01 22.61
N ALA A 80 -23.43 -13.31 23.78
CA ALA A 80 -22.81 -13.38 25.10
C ALA A 80 -21.82 -14.56 25.33
N GLY A 81 -21.23 -15.10 24.26
CA GLY A 81 -20.25 -16.19 24.32
C GLY A 81 -18.81 -15.73 24.55
N GLU A 82 -17.85 -16.57 24.15
CA GLU A 82 -16.42 -16.25 24.09
C GLU A 82 -16.12 -15.26 22.94
N THR A 83 -16.48 -14.00 23.20
CA THR A 83 -16.43 -12.89 22.25
C THR A 83 -15.32 -11.91 22.64
N ILE A 84 -14.30 -11.77 21.80
CA ILE A 84 -13.28 -10.72 21.91
C ILE A 84 -13.98 -9.36 21.76
N LYS A 85 -13.68 -8.43 22.65
CA LYS A 85 -14.26 -7.09 22.65
C LYS A 85 -13.21 -6.08 22.20
N VAL A 86 -13.44 -5.46 21.03
CA VAL A 86 -12.60 -4.43 20.44
C VAL A 86 -13.29 -3.09 20.60
N ASP A 87 -12.77 -2.27 21.51
CA ASP A 87 -13.20 -0.90 21.70
C ASP A 87 -12.51 0.01 20.68
N LEU A 88 -13.28 0.70 19.85
CA LEU A 88 -12.78 1.64 18.84
C LEU A 88 -12.33 2.97 19.48
N LYS A 89 -12.58 3.23 20.77
CA LYS A 89 -12.11 4.43 21.50
C LYS A 89 -12.43 5.75 20.79
N GLY A 90 -13.64 5.88 20.24
CA GLY A 90 -14.11 7.05 19.50
C GLY A 90 -13.53 7.19 18.08
N LYS A 91 -12.81 6.20 17.56
CA LYS A 91 -12.33 6.16 16.17
C LYS A 91 -13.42 5.67 15.22
N ILE A 92 -13.25 5.94 13.92
CA ILE A 92 -14.19 5.47 12.89
C ILE A 92 -13.76 4.12 12.33
N MET A 93 -14.72 3.22 12.11
CA MET A 93 -14.63 2.05 11.25
C MET A 93 -15.42 2.29 9.95
N LEU A 94 -14.83 1.84 8.84
CA LEU A 94 -15.37 1.84 7.48
C LEU A 94 -15.21 0.45 6.86
N PRO A 95 -15.94 0.13 5.77
CA PRO A 95 -15.57 -0.99 4.90
C PRO A 95 -14.12 -0.83 4.43
N GLY A 96 -13.38 -1.94 4.30
CA GLY A 96 -12.04 -1.93 3.73
C GLY A 96 -12.07 -1.40 2.29
N PHE A 97 -11.10 -0.57 1.93
CA PHE A 97 -11.10 0.10 0.63
C PHE A 97 -10.80 -0.88 -0.52
N ILE A 98 -11.27 -0.53 -1.70
CA ILE A 98 -11.01 -1.25 -2.96
C ILE A 98 -10.34 -0.24 -3.90
N ASP A 99 -9.18 -0.58 -4.47
CA ASP A 99 -8.54 0.26 -5.48
C ASP A 99 -9.08 -0.12 -6.87
N PRO A 100 -9.94 0.68 -7.52
CA PRO A 100 -10.62 0.28 -8.74
C PRO A 100 -9.74 0.38 -9.99
N HIS A 101 -8.60 1.08 -9.92
CA HIS A 101 -7.57 0.99 -10.97
C HIS A 101 -6.16 1.34 -10.47
N GLY A 102 -5.27 0.37 -10.64
CA GLY A 102 -3.83 0.47 -10.40
C GLY A 102 -3.13 -0.75 -10.99
N HIS A 103 -1.85 -0.93 -10.66
CA HIS A 103 -1.01 -2.02 -11.12
C HIS A 103 -0.37 -2.71 -9.92
N PHE A 104 -0.98 -3.82 -9.49
CA PHE A 104 -0.51 -4.63 -8.38
C PHE A 104 0.87 -5.25 -8.65
N MET A 105 1.14 -5.72 -9.87
CA MET A 105 2.44 -6.27 -10.26
C MET A 105 3.53 -5.20 -10.30
N SER A 106 3.20 -3.97 -10.73
CA SER A 106 4.08 -2.81 -10.56
C SER A 106 4.37 -2.52 -9.08
N ALA A 107 3.44 -2.80 -8.16
CA ALA A 107 3.71 -2.71 -6.72
C ALA A 107 4.70 -3.78 -6.22
N VAL A 108 4.69 -5.00 -6.77
CA VAL A 108 5.67 -6.06 -6.46
C VAL A 108 7.09 -5.63 -6.85
N LEU A 109 7.24 -4.95 -7.99
CA LEU A 109 8.52 -4.35 -8.40
C LEU A 109 8.88 -3.10 -7.57
N MET A 110 7.93 -2.18 -7.36
CA MET A 110 8.17 -0.90 -6.68
C MET A 110 8.64 -1.04 -5.23
N VAL A 111 8.26 -2.10 -4.50
CA VAL A 111 8.73 -2.34 -3.12
C VAL A 111 10.21 -2.73 -3.01
N THR A 112 10.88 -3.00 -4.15
CA THR A 112 12.35 -3.13 -4.24
C THR A 112 13.07 -1.77 -4.34
N GLN A 113 12.33 -0.67 -4.47
CA GLN A 113 12.84 0.68 -4.68
C GLN A 113 12.35 1.65 -3.59
N VAL A 114 12.99 2.83 -3.49
CA VAL A 114 12.57 3.89 -2.57
C VAL A 114 12.13 5.15 -3.31
N ASN A 115 10.89 5.56 -3.06
CA ASN A 115 10.38 6.87 -3.47
C ASN A 115 11.22 7.98 -2.81
N VAL A 116 11.95 8.74 -3.61
CA VAL A 116 12.71 9.94 -3.20
C VAL A 116 12.17 11.23 -3.83
N ALA A 117 10.88 11.23 -4.20
CA ALA A 117 10.21 12.41 -4.72
C ALA A 117 10.00 13.50 -3.66
N SER A 118 9.82 14.72 -4.14
CA SER A 118 9.44 15.88 -3.34
C SER A 118 7.94 15.94 -3.07
N PRO A 119 7.48 16.69 -2.05
CA PRO A 119 6.06 16.84 -1.75
C PRO A 119 5.24 17.36 -2.96
N PRO A 120 4.00 16.89 -3.18
CA PRO A 120 3.27 15.89 -2.38
C PRO A 120 3.58 14.43 -2.76
N MET A 121 4.33 14.16 -3.84
CA MET A 121 4.67 12.78 -4.26
C MET A 121 5.64 12.06 -3.31
N GLY A 122 6.27 12.79 -2.39
CA GLY A 122 7.15 12.21 -1.38
C GLY A 122 7.52 13.22 -0.30
N THR A 123 8.73 13.07 0.23
CA THR A 123 9.18 13.71 1.48
C THR A 123 10.59 14.30 1.38
N VAL A 124 11.16 14.37 0.18
CA VAL A 124 12.53 14.82 -0.05
C VAL A 124 12.53 16.29 -0.46
N THR A 125 13.23 17.12 0.32
CA THR A 125 13.33 18.57 0.10
C THR A 125 14.67 18.98 -0.49
N ASP A 126 15.67 18.09 -0.44
CA ASP A 126 17.08 18.40 -0.66
C ASP A 126 17.89 17.11 -0.84
N ILE A 127 19.14 17.21 -1.28
CA ILE A 127 20.03 16.05 -1.50
C ILE A 127 20.36 15.34 -0.17
N ALA A 128 20.43 16.07 0.95
CA ALA A 128 20.73 15.49 2.26
C ALA A 128 19.61 14.54 2.75
N SER A 129 18.34 14.94 2.59
CA SER A 129 17.16 14.13 2.90
C SER A 129 16.97 12.98 1.91
N MET A 130 17.33 13.17 0.64
CA MET A 130 17.41 12.10 -0.37
C MET A 130 18.38 11.00 0.08
N ILE A 131 19.64 11.37 0.38
CA ILE A 131 20.67 10.45 0.88
C ILE A 131 20.22 9.76 2.17
N LYS A 132 19.64 10.50 3.13
CA LYS A 132 19.10 9.91 4.37
C LYS A 132 18.02 8.86 4.08
N LYS A 133 17.13 9.11 3.12
CA LYS A 133 16.04 8.19 2.76
C LYS A 133 16.58 6.92 2.09
N LEU A 134 17.59 7.03 1.23
CA LEU A 134 18.33 5.90 0.64
C LEU A 134 19.10 5.09 1.71
N GLN A 135 19.70 5.74 2.70
CA GLN A 135 20.38 5.09 3.82
C GLN A 135 19.41 4.34 4.75
N ALA A 136 18.25 4.93 5.03
CA ALA A 136 17.17 4.28 5.77
C ALA A 136 16.67 3.04 5.02
N PHE A 137 16.40 3.16 3.71
CA PHE A 137 15.99 2.03 2.87
C PHE A 137 17.03 0.90 2.81
N LYS A 138 18.34 1.23 2.66
CA LYS A 138 19.43 0.25 2.75
C LYS A 138 19.37 -0.54 4.06
N THR A 139 19.09 0.15 5.16
CA THR A 139 19.01 -0.44 6.50
C THR A 139 17.75 -1.30 6.67
N GLU A 140 16.59 -0.80 6.26
CA GLU A 140 15.29 -1.49 6.33
C GLU A 140 15.30 -2.81 5.55
N LYS A 141 15.78 -2.78 4.29
CA LYS A 141 15.85 -3.96 3.42
C LYS A 141 17.07 -4.86 3.69
N GLY A 142 17.97 -4.47 4.59
CA GLY A 142 19.19 -5.23 4.90
C GLY A 142 20.19 -5.35 3.74
N ILE A 143 20.16 -4.38 2.80
CA ILE A 143 20.95 -4.41 1.55
C ILE A 143 22.45 -4.44 1.88
N LYS A 144 23.13 -5.48 1.39
CA LYS A 144 24.54 -5.77 1.67
C LYS A 144 25.45 -4.91 0.80
N ASN A 145 26.75 -5.02 0.99
CA ASN A 145 27.72 -4.42 0.06
C ASN A 145 27.71 -5.18 -1.28
N GLY A 146 27.90 -4.48 -2.40
CA GLY A 146 27.85 -5.00 -3.76
C GLY A 146 26.46 -4.97 -4.41
N GLU A 147 25.40 -5.07 -3.60
CA GLU A 147 23.99 -5.06 -3.99
C GLU A 147 23.52 -3.65 -4.43
N TRP A 148 22.36 -3.59 -5.09
CA TRP A 148 21.74 -2.37 -5.60
C TRP A 148 20.96 -1.59 -4.53
N ILE A 149 20.94 -0.27 -4.69
CA ILE A 149 19.99 0.64 -4.03
C ILE A 149 19.35 1.46 -5.15
N VAL A 150 18.03 1.33 -5.35
CA VAL A 150 17.30 2.05 -6.39
C VAL A 150 16.35 3.06 -5.74
N GLY A 151 16.56 4.33 -6.03
CA GLY A 151 15.60 5.40 -5.74
C GLY A 151 14.80 5.78 -6.99
N TRP A 152 13.60 6.34 -6.82
CA TRP A 152 12.81 6.87 -7.94
C TRP A 152 12.09 8.18 -7.60
N GLY A 153 11.76 8.95 -8.64
CA GLY A 153 10.89 10.12 -8.54
C GLY A 153 11.58 11.44 -8.20
N TYR A 154 12.91 11.51 -8.26
CA TYR A 154 13.62 12.76 -7.96
C TYR A 154 13.46 13.80 -9.08
N ASP A 155 13.44 15.08 -8.71
CA ASP A 155 13.35 16.23 -9.61
C ASP A 155 14.25 17.35 -9.07
N GLN A 156 15.30 17.72 -9.80
CA GLN A 156 16.26 18.77 -9.41
C GLN A 156 15.60 20.13 -9.16
N ASP A 157 14.51 20.45 -9.87
CA ASP A 157 13.83 21.74 -9.79
C ASP A 157 12.90 21.82 -8.59
N LEU A 158 12.63 20.69 -7.91
CA LEU A 158 11.93 20.63 -6.63
C LEU A 158 12.88 20.59 -5.42
N LEU A 159 14.14 20.16 -5.58
CA LEU A 159 15.14 20.18 -4.51
C LEU A 159 15.56 21.61 -4.11
N ALA A 160 16.02 21.80 -2.88
CA ALA A 160 16.55 23.07 -2.39
C ALA A 160 17.82 23.53 -3.12
N GLU A 161 18.68 22.60 -3.53
CA GLU A 161 19.97 22.91 -4.15
C GLU A 161 19.89 23.30 -5.65
N LYS A 162 18.71 23.16 -6.29
CA LYS A 162 18.46 23.48 -7.72
C LYS A 162 19.54 22.93 -8.68
N ARG A 163 19.97 21.70 -8.40
CA ARG A 163 20.91 20.93 -9.22
C ARG A 163 20.55 19.45 -9.18
N HIS A 164 20.98 18.69 -10.18
CA HIS A 164 21.00 17.24 -10.06
C HIS A 164 21.93 16.80 -8.92
N ILE A 165 21.56 15.71 -8.26
CA ILE A 165 22.49 14.91 -7.47
C ILE A 165 23.55 14.31 -8.40
N THR A 166 24.77 14.11 -7.92
CA THR A 166 25.91 13.60 -8.69
C THR A 166 26.45 12.30 -8.10
N LYS A 167 27.26 11.57 -8.87
CA LYS A 167 27.97 10.40 -8.36
C LYS A 167 28.82 10.70 -7.12
N LEU A 168 29.35 11.92 -6.98
CA LEU A 168 30.16 12.34 -5.83
C LEU A 168 29.32 12.44 -4.54
N ASP A 169 28.07 12.88 -4.64
CA ASP A 169 27.11 12.86 -3.52
C ASP A 169 26.79 11.41 -3.11
N LEU A 170 26.62 10.52 -4.09
CA LEU A 170 26.27 9.11 -3.89
C LEU A 170 27.43 8.28 -3.35
N ASP A 171 28.62 8.35 -3.95
CA ASP A 171 29.80 7.55 -3.58
C ASP A 171 30.26 7.86 -2.16
N LYS A 172 30.11 9.10 -1.70
CA LYS A 172 30.35 9.51 -0.31
C LYS A 172 29.42 8.80 0.70
N ALA A 173 28.18 8.50 0.30
CA ALA A 173 27.19 7.85 1.15
C ALA A 173 27.15 6.32 0.98
N PHE A 174 27.53 5.82 -0.20
CA PHE A 174 27.35 4.44 -0.64
C PHE A 174 28.59 3.85 -1.34
N PRO A 175 29.81 3.97 -0.78
CA PRO A 175 31.07 3.62 -1.47
C PRO A 175 31.17 2.13 -1.85
N ASN A 176 30.35 1.27 -1.25
CA ASN A 176 30.34 -0.17 -1.43
C ASN A 176 29.06 -0.70 -2.11
N ASN A 177 28.19 0.16 -2.67
CA ASN A 177 26.95 -0.24 -3.33
C ASN A 177 26.87 0.33 -4.75
N LYS A 178 26.03 -0.29 -5.59
CA LYS A 178 25.55 0.32 -6.82
C LYS A 178 24.31 1.13 -6.48
N VAL A 179 24.25 2.39 -6.91
CA VAL A 179 23.11 3.27 -6.68
C VAL A 179 22.65 3.83 -8.01
N LEU A 180 21.35 3.72 -8.26
CA LEU A 180 20.63 4.43 -9.32
C LEU A 180 19.52 5.24 -8.65
N ILE A 181 19.35 6.49 -9.07
CA ILE A 181 18.16 7.28 -8.73
C ILE A 181 17.46 7.68 -10.03
N ILE A 182 16.31 7.08 -10.28
CA ILE A 182 15.48 7.31 -11.47
C ILE A 182 14.80 8.68 -11.35
N HIS A 183 14.92 9.50 -12.39
CA HIS A 183 14.33 10.83 -12.48
C HIS A 183 12.80 10.74 -12.55
N ILE A 184 12.08 11.79 -12.14
CA ILE A 184 10.61 11.79 -12.07
C ILE A 184 9.93 11.54 -13.42
N SER A 185 10.60 11.85 -14.54
CA SER A 185 10.10 11.53 -15.89
C SER A 185 10.24 10.06 -16.30
N MET A 186 10.99 9.23 -15.55
CA MET A 186 11.46 7.89 -15.95
C MET A 186 12.41 7.83 -17.16
N HIS A 187 12.58 8.91 -17.92
CA HIS A 187 13.50 9.04 -19.06
C HIS A 187 15.01 9.07 -18.69
N GLY A 188 15.40 8.75 -17.46
CA GLY A 188 16.79 8.85 -17.03
C GLY A 188 17.02 8.66 -15.54
N GLY A 189 18.28 8.80 -15.11
CA GLY A 189 18.64 8.71 -13.71
C GLY A 189 20.11 9.01 -13.40
N VAL A 190 20.44 9.10 -12.12
CA VAL A 190 21.81 9.33 -11.62
C VAL A 190 22.39 8.05 -11.07
N LEU A 191 23.53 7.64 -11.65
CA LEU A 191 24.34 6.50 -11.23
C LEU A 191 25.50 6.96 -10.34
N ASN A 192 25.88 6.16 -9.34
CA ASN A 192 27.16 6.32 -8.63
C ASN A 192 28.33 5.66 -9.39
N SER A 193 29.58 5.84 -8.97
CA SER A 193 30.73 5.28 -9.71
C SER A 193 30.65 3.76 -9.89
N LYS A 194 30.11 3.01 -8.91
CA LYS A 194 29.94 1.54 -9.03
C LYS A 194 28.79 1.10 -9.93
N ALA A 195 27.78 1.96 -10.13
CA ALA A 195 26.73 1.73 -11.09
C ALA A 195 27.19 2.10 -12.52
N LEU A 196 27.98 3.17 -12.69
CA LEU A 196 28.64 3.54 -13.95
C LEU A 196 29.62 2.44 -14.42
N GLU A 197 30.48 1.96 -13.53
CA GLU A 197 31.39 0.81 -13.71
C GLU A 197 30.64 -0.41 -14.26
N TRP A 198 29.51 -0.75 -13.63
CA TRP A 198 28.66 -1.87 -14.06
C TRP A 198 27.90 -1.61 -15.37
N ALA A 199 27.51 -0.37 -15.66
CA ALA A 199 26.88 0.01 -16.92
C ALA A 199 27.88 -0.09 -18.09
N GLY A 200 29.17 0.08 -17.83
CA GLY A 200 30.22 0.23 -18.84
C GLY A 200 30.39 1.68 -19.29
N LEU A 201 30.16 2.63 -18.37
CA LEU A 201 30.21 4.08 -18.64
C LEU A 201 31.39 4.74 -17.93
N ASP A 202 32.27 5.35 -18.72
CA ASP A 202 33.56 5.92 -18.32
C ASP A 202 33.86 7.25 -19.05
N GLU A 203 35.08 7.77 -18.92
CA GLU A 203 35.55 8.98 -19.60
C GLU A 203 35.75 8.83 -21.12
N ASN A 204 35.83 7.59 -21.63
CA ASN A 204 35.98 7.29 -23.07
C ASN A 204 34.62 7.10 -23.78
N SER A 205 33.58 6.78 -23.00
CA SER A 205 32.22 6.52 -23.45
C SER A 205 31.63 7.73 -24.18
N LYS A 206 31.25 7.55 -25.45
CA LYS A 206 30.60 8.60 -26.24
C LYS A 206 29.13 8.71 -25.84
N THR A 207 28.62 9.94 -25.73
CA THR A 207 27.18 10.19 -25.61
C THR A 207 26.51 9.78 -26.94
N PRO A 208 25.51 8.89 -26.95
CA PRO A 208 24.79 8.54 -28.16
C PRO A 208 23.92 9.69 -28.67
N GLU A 209 23.58 9.67 -29.96
CA GLU A 209 22.59 10.59 -30.53
C GLU A 209 21.24 10.44 -29.83
N GLY A 210 20.57 11.55 -29.53
CA GLY A 210 19.35 11.55 -28.72
C GLY A 210 19.55 11.13 -27.26
N GLY A 211 20.78 11.07 -26.75
CA GLY A 211 21.09 10.72 -25.35
C GLY A 211 21.83 11.84 -24.60
N ILE A 212 21.89 11.72 -23.27
CA ILE A 212 22.70 12.60 -22.41
C ILE A 212 23.57 11.75 -21.49
N ILE A 213 24.87 12.07 -21.38
CA ILE A 213 25.75 11.63 -20.30
C ILE A 213 26.42 12.89 -19.74
N ALA A 214 25.95 13.38 -18.61
CA ALA A 214 26.51 14.58 -17.98
C ALA A 214 27.92 14.29 -17.45
N ARG A 215 28.85 15.25 -17.58
CA ARG A 215 30.25 15.12 -17.16
C ARG A 215 30.59 16.07 -16.01
N LEU A 216 31.63 15.76 -15.25
CA LEU A 216 32.13 16.64 -14.20
C LEU A 216 32.77 17.91 -14.82
N PRO A 217 32.66 19.09 -14.18
CA PRO A 217 33.19 20.33 -14.74
C PRO A 217 34.69 20.23 -15.08
N GLY A 218 35.04 20.51 -16.34
CA GLY A 218 36.42 20.45 -16.83
C GLY A 218 36.96 19.03 -17.09
N SER A 219 36.11 18.00 -17.11
CA SER A 219 36.51 16.60 -17.30
C SER A 219 35.59 15.87 -18.30
N ASN A 220 36.10 14.79 -18.90
CA ASN A 220 35.28 13.81 -19.62
C ASN A 220 34.66 12.75 -18.69
N GLU A 221 35.03 12.72 -17.40
CA GLU A 221 34.50 11.79 -16.41
C GLU A 221 32.98 11.96 -16.22
N PRO A 222 32.16 10.89 -16.28
CA PRO A 222 30.73 10.98 -16.02
C PRO A 222 30.40 11.53 -14.63
N ALA A 223 29.47 12.47 -14.55
CA ALA A 223 28.95 13.02 -13.29
C ALA A 223 27.84 12.14 -12.66
N GLY A 224 27.41 11.08 -13.35
CA GLY A 224 26.40 10.12 -12.90
C GLY A 224 25.06 10.22 -13.63
N LEU A 225 24.62 11.42 -14.04
CA LEU A 225 23.37 11.61 -14.75
C LEU A 225 23.45 11.08 -16.20
N VAL A 226 22.52 10.19 -16.55
CA VAL A 226 22.24 9.75 -17.92
C VAL A 226 20.76 9.88 -18.25
N MET A 227 20.44 10.23 -19.50
CA MET A 227 19.06 10.39 -19.99
C MET A 227 18.87 9.81 -21.38
N GLU A 228 17.61 9.51 -21.73
CA GLU A 228 17.14 9.14 -23.06
C GLU A 228 17.91 7.95 -23.67
N MET A 229 18.44 8.06 -24.89
CA MET A 229 19.18 6.97 -25.56
C MET A 229 20.45 6.53 -24.83
N ALA A 230 20.95 7.30 -23.86
CA ALA A 230 22.06 6.89 -22.99
C ALA A 230 21.60 6.13 -21.74
N TYR A 231 20.31 6.22 -21.37
CA TYR A 231 19.73 5.53 -20.23
C TYR A 231 19.10 4.18 -20.59
N MET A 232 18.50 4.03 -21.78
CA MET A 232 17.85 2.77 -22.20
C MET A 232 18.73 1.53 -21.95
N PRO A 233 20.02 1.47 -22.35
CA PRO A 233 20.87 0.29 -22.11
C PRO A 233 21.23 0.07 -20.64
N VAL A 234 21.07 1.09 -19.78
CA VAL A 234 21.20 0.95 -18.32
C VAL A 234 19.94 0.30 -17.76
N PHE A 235 18.76 0.78 -18.17
CA PHE A 235 17.46 0.29 -17.73
C PHE A 235 17.23 -1.17 -18.14
N ASP A 236 17.43 -1.51 -19.42
CA ASP A 236 17.25 -2.86 -19.97
C ASP A 236 18.14 -3.91 -19.27
N LYS A 237 19.30 -3.47 -18.77
CA LYS A 237 20.30 -4.29 -18.09
C LYS A 237 20.03 -4.45 -16.59
N LEU A 238 19.13 -3.66 -15.99
CA LEU A 238 18.86 -3.70 -14.54
C LEU A 238 18.38 -5.11 -14.13
N PRO A 239 18.92 -5.70 -13.03
CA PRO A 239 18.47 -6.99 -12.55
C PRO A 239 16.98 -6.96 -12.20
N GLN A 240 16.18 -7.72 -12.95
CA GLN A 240 14.78 -7.98 -12.64
C GLN A 240 14.68 -9.15 -11.64
N PRO A 241 13.73 -9.12 -10.68
CA PRO A 241 13.50 -10.25 -9.80
C PRO A 241 13.13 -11.52 -10.57
N SER A 242 13.66 -12.67 -10.13
CA SER A 242 13.17 -13.98 -10.52
C SER A 242 11.73 -14.23 -10.03
N GLU A 243 11.04 -15.23 -10.56
CA GLU A 243 9.67 -15.55 -10.13
C GLU A 243 9.59 -15.91 -8.63
N ASP A 244 10.60 -16.59 -8.09
CA ASP A 244 10.67 -16.92 -6.67
C ASP A 244 10.87 -15.65 -5.80
N GLU A 245 11.69 -14.70 -6.26
CA GLU A 245 11.82 -13.40 -5.60
C GLU A 245 10.52 -12.60 -5.70
N MET A 246 9.80 -12.64 -6.83
CA MET A 246 8.46 -12.05 -6.95
C MET A 246 7.48 -12.66 -5.94
N MET A 247 7.49 -13.98 -5.71
CA MET A 247 6.63 -14.64 -4.71
C MET A 247 6.88 -14.13 -3.28
N GLU A 248 8.13 -13.83 -2.92
CA GLU A 248 8.46 -13.26 -1.60
C GLU A 248 8.17 -11.76 -1.51
N LEU A 249 8.29 -11.03 -2.62
CA LEU A 249 7.93 -9.61 -2.72
C LEU A 249 6.40 -9.40 -2.65
N MET A 250 5.57 -10.38 -3.04
CA MET A 250 4.09 -10.32 -2.93
C MET A 250 3.61 -9.85 -1.57
N LYS A 251 4.26 -10.27 -0.47
CA LYS A 251 3.87 -9.86 0.89
C LYS A 251 4.12 -8.36 1.14
N SER A 252 5.19 -7.82 0.57
CA SER A 252 5.53 -6.39 0.70
C SER A 252 4.61 -5.54 -0.18
N ALA A 253 4.28 -5.99 -1.39
CA ALA A 253 3.32 -5.33 -2.27
C ALA A 253 1.95 -5.19 -1.60
N GLN A 254 1.40 -6.28 -1.07
CA GLN A 254 0.10 -6.25 -0.37
C GLN A 254 0.15 -5.44 0.93
N MET A 255 1.31 -5.31 1.58
CA MET A 255 1.47 -4.42 2.74
C MET A 255 1.40 -2.93 2.34
N LEU A 256 1.81 -2.56 1.12
CA LEU A 256 1.61 -1.20 0.59
C LEU A 256 0.12 -0.88 0.42
N TYR A 257 -0.67 -1.82 -0.14
CA TYR A 257 -2.13 -1.70 -0.20
C TYR A 257 -2.78 -1.67 1.19
N ALA A 258 -2.45 -2.62 2.05
CA ALA A 258 -3.04 -2.74 3.39
C ALA A 258 -2.71 -1.54 4.29
N SER A 259 -1.50 -0.97 4.21
CA SER A 259 -1.14 0.25 4.95
C SER A 259 -1.87 1.51 4.48
N ASN A 260 -2.40 1.48 3.25
CA ASN A 260 -3.29 2.51 2.68
C ASN A 260 -4.77 2.09 2.71
N GLY A 261 -5.14 1.13 3.57
CA GLY A 261 -6.54 0.81 3.88
C GLY A 261 -7.21 -0.16 2.91
N TYR A 262 -6.53 -0.56 1.84
CA TYR A 262 -7.07 -1.41 0.80
C TYR A 262 -7.08 -2.89 1.19
N THR A 263 -8.22 -3.56 0.96
CA THR A 263 -8.44 -5.01 1.17
C THR A 263 -8.69 -5.77 -0.14
N HIS A 264 -8.81 -5.04 -1.25
CA HIS A 264 -8.92 -5.55 -2.62
C HIS A 264 -8.13 -4.62 -3.54
N ALA A 265 -7.25 -5.18 -4.37
CA ALA A 265 -6.50 -4.46 -5.39
C ALA A 265 -6.84 -5.02 -6.78
N ILE A 266 -6.70 -4.17 -7.80
CA ILE A 266 -6.88 -4.55 -9.20
C ILE A 266 -5.53 -4.46 -9.93
N GLU A 267 -5.17 -5.51 -10.67
CA GLU A 267 -4.15 -5.42 -11.70
C GLU A 267 -4.81 -4.93 -12.98
N GLY A 268 -4.60 -3.65 -13.26
CA GLY A 268 -5.20 -2.88 -14.32
C GLY A 268 -4.71 -3.20 -15.72
N PHE A 269 -3.64 -3.99 -15.88
CA PHE A 269 -3.24 -4.62 -17.15
C PHE A 269 -2.34 -5.84 -16.88
N THR A 270 -2.82 -7.06 -17.14
CA THR A 270 -2.06 -8.29 -16.87
C THR A 270 -1.52 -8.92 -18.15
N HIS A 271 -0.20 -9.16 -18.21
CA HIS A 271 0.43 -9.99 -19.26
C HIS A 271 0.31 -11.49 -18.96
N ILE A 272 0.44 -12.36 -19.97
CA ILE A 272 0.37 -13.83 -19.80
C ILE A 272 1.39 -14.36 -18.76
N LYS A 273 2.61 -13.82 -18.74
CA LYS A 273 3.61 -14.14 -17.72
C LYS A 273 3.11 -13.81 -16.31
N ASP A 274 2.48 -12.65 -16.14
CA ASP A 274 1.99 -12.18 -14.86
C ASP A 274 0.69 -12.88 -14.44
N MET A 275 -0.16 -13.30 -15.39
CA MET A 275 -1.30 -14.19 -15.10
C MET A 275 -0.83 -15.51 -14.49
N ASN A 276 0.24 -16.10 -15.03
CA ASN A 276 0.85 -17.31 -14.48
C ASN A 276 1.52 -17.06 -13.11
N THR A 277 2.20 -15.91 -12.96
CA THR A 277 2.80 -15.48 -11.69
C THR A 277 1.74 -15.29 -10.58
N LEU A 278 0.62 -14.64 -10.90
CA LEU A 278 -0.52 -14.47 -9.99
C LEU A 278 -1.19 -15.82 -9.67
N LYS A 279 -1.40 -16.68 -10.67
CA LYS A 279 -1.97 -18.02 -10.49
C LYS A 279 -1.11 -18.89 -9.57
N ARG A 280 0.22 -18.85 -9.74
CA ARG A 280 1.19 -19.48 -8.85
C ARG A 280 1.09 -18.91 -7.42
N ALA A 281 1.07 -17.59 -7.27
CA ALA A 281 0.92 -16.93 -5.97
C ALA A 281 -0.39 -17.33 -5.25
N ALA A 282 -1.48 -17.53 -6.00
CA ALA A 282 -2.75 -18.04 -5.46
C ALA A 282 -2.67 -19.52 -5.06
N GLN A 283 -2.07 -20.39 -5.89
CA GLN A 283 -1.83 -21.80 -5.55
C GLN A 283 -0.96 -21.95 -4.29
N GLU A 284 0.10 -21.14 -4.18
CA GLU A 284 0.97 -21.10 -3.00
C GLU A 284 0.43 -20.22 -1.84
N ASN A 285 -0.84 -19.79 -1.91
CA ASN A 285 -1.54 -19.02 -0.85
C ASN A 285 -0.78 -17.76 -0.36
N ARG A 286 -0.07 -17.05 -1.26
CA ARG A 286 0.68 -15.81 -0.94
C ARG A 286 -0.22 -14.58 -0.72
N PHE A 287 -1.52 -14.67 -1.04
CA PHE A 287 -2.45 -13.54 -0.94
C PHE A 287 -3.19 -13.45 0.40
N PHE A 288 -3.20 -12.25 0.99
CA PHE A 288 -3.99 -11.87 2.17
C PHE A 288 -4.93 -10.67 1.94
N ILE A 289 -4.76 -9.93 0.83
CA ILE A 289 -5.83 -9.10 0.23
C ILE A 289 -6.42 -9.84 -0.97
N ASP A 290 -7.59 -9.42 -1.43
CA ASP A 290 -8.15 -9.94 -2.68
C ASP A 290 -7.50 -9.24 -3.88
N ILE A 291 -7.31 -9.96 -4.99
CA ILE A 291 -6.69 -9.46 -6.23
C ILE A 291 -7.62 -9.77 -7.40
N ALA A 292 -8.10 -8.74 -8.10
CA ALA A 292 -8.77 -8.90 -9.39
C ALA A 292 -7.78 -8.57 -10.53
N SER A 293 -7.71 -9.43 -11.55
CA SER A 293 -6.75 -9.33 -12.66
C SER A 293 -7.47 -9.03 -13.98
N LEU A 294 -6.92 -8.11 -14.77
CA LEU A 294 -7.45 -7.72 -16.08
C LEU A 294 -6.47 -8.02 -17.23
N PRO A 295 -6.49 -9.25 -17.80
CA PRO A 295 -5.64 -9.63 -18.93
C PRO A 295 -5.68 -8.69 -20.14
N GLY A 296 -4.52 -8.42 -20.73
CA GLY A 296 -4.35 -7.47 -21.83
C GLY A 296 -4.90 -7.96 -23.18
N PHE A 297 -5.60 -7.07 -23.89
CA PHE A 297 -6.19 -7.32 -25.23
C PHE A 297 -5.17 -7.76 -26.29
N ASN A 298 -3.91 -7.35 -26.16
CA ASN A 298 -2.81 -7.68 -27.06
C ASN A 298 -2.37 -9.14 -26.96
N GLU A 299 -2.76 -9.85 -25.91
CA GLU A 299 -2.50 -11.28 -25.70
C GLU A 299 -3.79 -12.10 -25.67
N MET A 300 -4.92 -11.55 -26.16
CA MET A 300 -6.26 -12.15 -26.05
C MET A 300 -6.31 -13.60 -26.54
N ASP A 301 -5.68 -13.90 -27.67
CA ASP A 301 -5.67 -15.25 -28.26
C ASP A 301 -4.91 -16.30 -27.41
N GLN A 302 -4.16 -15.89 -26.38
CA GLN A 302 -3.45 -16.77 -25.44
C GLN A 302 -4.24 -17.06 -24.15
N TRP A 303 -5.17 -16.18 -23.76
CA TRP A 303 -5.96 -16.33 -22.52
C TRP A 303 -7.46 -16.55 -22.75
N LEU A 304 -8.03 -16.04 -23.84
CA LEU A 304 -9.45 -16.24 -24.16
C LEU A 304 -9.70 -17.71 -24.50
N ASN A 305 -10.75 -18.30 -23.93
CA ASN A 305 -11.08 -19.73 -24.03
C ASN A 305 -9.99 -20.71 -23.54
N ASN A 306 -8.93 -20.22 -22.89
CA ASN A 306 -7.93 -21.07 -22.26
C ASN A 306 -8.48 -21.57 -20.90
N PRO A 307 -8.72 -22.90 -20.72
CA PRO A 307 -9.37 -23.43 -19.52
C PRO A 307 -8.54 -23.25 -18.24
N ASP A 308 -7.26 -22.90 -18.36
CA ASP A 308 -6.38 -22.57 -17.25
C ASP A 308 -6.67 -21.20 -16.60
N TYR A 309 -7.50 -20.34 -17.23
CA TYR A 309 -7.88 -19.02 -16.73
C TYR A 309 -9.40 -18.87 -16.65
N LYS A 310 -9.95 -19.18 -15.48
CA LYS A 310 -11.38 -18.98 -15.21
C LYS A 310 -11.70 -17.53 -14.86
N PHE A 311 -12.62 -16.92 -15.60
CA PHE A 311 -13.13 -15.58 -15.32
C PHE A 311 -14.29 -15.60 -14.30
N GLY A 312 -14.41 -14.56 -13.48
CA GLY A 312 -15.46 -14.39 -12.46
C GLY A 312 -15.31 -15.26 -11.20
N GLU A 313 -14.66 -16.42 -11.28
CA GLU A 313 -14.39 -17.30 -10.13
C GLU A 313 -13.20 -16.80 -9.28
N TYR A 314 -13.28 -16.99 -7.96
CA TYR A 314 -12.15 -16.81 -7.04
C TYR A 314 -11.38 -18.11 -6.83
N HIS A 315 -10.07 -18.06 -7.00
CA HIS A 315 -9.13 -19.09 -6.56
C HIS A 315 -8.12 -18.47 -5.59
N ASN A 316 -8.20 -18.82 -4.30
CA ASN A 316 -7.31 -18.34 -3.22
C ASN A 316 -7.00 -16.83 -3.32
N ARG A 317 -8.07 -16.02 -3.28
CA ARG A 317 -8.08 -14.54 -3.38
C ARG A 317 -7.76 -13.91 -4.74
N LEU A 318 -7.26 -14.67 -5.72
CA LEU A 318 -7.18 -14.21 -7.11
C LEU A 318 -8.53 -14.41 -7.81
N LYS A 319 -8.95 -13.44 -8.62
CA LYS A 319 -10.05 -13.54 -9.60
C LYS A 319 -9.60 -12.94 -10.92
N PHE A 320 -9.69 -13.67 -12.04
CA PHE A 320 -9.60 -13.04 -13.36
C PHE A 320 -10.97 -12.40 -13.63
N GLN A 321 -11.02 -11.07 -13.79
CA GLN A 321 -12.30 -10.34 -13.80
C GLN A 321 -12.82 -10.10 -15.22
N GLY A 322 -11.96 -9.58 -16.08
CA GLY A 322 -12.33 -9.05 -17.39
C GLY A 322 -11.10 -8.78 -18.25
N GLY A 323 -11.28 -8.41 -19.52
CA GLY A 323 -10.17 -8.04 -20.40
C GLY A 323 -9.91 -6.53 -20.37
N LYS A 324 -8.63 -6.13 -20.24
CA LYS A 324 -8.19 -4.75 -20.36
C LYS A 324 -7.83 -4.41 -21.80
N PHE A 325 -8.42 -3.33 -22.28
CA PHE A 325 -8.13 -2.68 -23.54
C PHE A 325 -7.51 -1.30 -23.27
N THR A 326 -6.57 -0.89 -24.12
CA THR A 326 -5.98 0.46 -24.09
C THR A 326 -6.30 1.14 -25.42
N LEU A 327 -7.15 2.17 -25.39
CA LEU A 327 -7.63 2.81 -26.61
C LEU A 327 -6.75 3.98 -27.01
N ASP A 328 -6.31 4.80 -26.07
CA ASP A 328 -5.49 5.98 -26.32
C ASP A 328 -4.33 6.14 -25.32
N GLY A 329 -3.58 7.24 -25.45
CA GLY A 329 -2.48 7.58 -24.55
C GLY A 329 -2.86 8.54 -23.42
N SER A 330 -1.88 9.32 -22.95
CA SER A 330 -2.07 10.27 -21.84
C SER A 330 -2.30 11.71 -22.34
N PRO A 331 -3.24 12.48 -21.75
CA PRO A 331 -3.54 13.84 -22.20
C PRO A 331 -2.50 14.88 -21.76
N GLN A 332 -1.74 14.61 -20.70
CA GLN A 332 -0.57 15.41 -20.31
C GLN A 332 0.60 15.23 -21.29
N GLY A 333 0.74 14.03 -21.87
CA GLY A 333 1.67 13.73 -22.97
C GLY A 333 1.08 13.97 -24.37
N LEU A 334 -0.10 14.59 -24.47
CA LEU A 334 -0.84 14.86 -25.72
C LEU A 334 -1.21 13.64 -26.56
N THR A 335 -1.07 12.41 -26.05
CA THR A 335 -1.32 11.17 -26.80
C THR A 335 -2.74 10.62 -26.63
N ALA A 336 -3.52 11.12 -25.67
CA ALA A 336 -4.95 10.80 -25.53
C ALA A 336 -5.77 11.27 -26.75
N TYR A 337 -6.72 10.47 -27.22
CA TYR A 337 -7.44 10.66 -28.48
C TYR A 337 -8.69 11.53 -28.31
N MET A 338 -8.64 12.74 -28.84
CA MET A 338 -9.65 13.77 -28.72
C MET A 338 -10.53 13.85 -29.97
N ALA A 339 -11.84 14.05 -29.78
CA ALA A 339 -12.81 14.27 -30.87
C ALA A 339 -12.65 15.66 -31.55
N SER A 340 -11.68 16.46 -31.12
CA SER A 340 -11.31 17.76 -31.71
C SER A 340 -9.87 18.09 -31.34
N PRO A 341 -9.11 18.82 -32.19
CA PRO A 341 -7.70 19.08 -31.95
C PRO A 341 -7.36 19.72 -30.61
N TYR A 342 -6.17 19.40 -30.11
CA TYR A 342 -5.52 20.11 -29.02
C TYR A 342 -5.26 21.58 -29.40
N LEU A 343 -5.28 22.46 -28.40
CA LEU A 343 -4.97 23.89 -28.55
C LEU A 343 -3.45 24.19 -28.60
N VAL A 344 -2.64 23.13 -28.56
CA VAL A 344 -1.18 23.15 -28.67
C VAL A 344 -0.76 22.19 -29.78
N PRO A 345 0.42 22.38 -30.40
CA PRO A 345 0.97 21.40 -31.34
C PRO A 345 1.15 20.03 -30.68
N GLY A 346 1.17 18.96 -31.48
CA GLY A 346 1.49 17.62 -31.01
C GLY A 346 2.93 17.45 -30.51
N PRO A 347 3.30 16.27 -30.00
CA PRO A 347 4.62 16.00 -29.40
C PRO A 347 5.83 16.35 -30.31
N ASN A 348 5.68 16.24 -31.63
CA ASN A 348 6.71 16.56 -32.62
C ASN A 348 6.43 17.87 -33.37
N GLY A 349 5.49 18.70 -32.88
CA GLY A 349 5.09 19.97 -33.50
C GLY A 349 3.93 19.84 -34.50
N GLU A 350 3.19 18.73 -34.50
CA GLU A 350 2.08 18.46 -35.42
C GLU A 350 0.97 19.52 -35.30
N LYS A 351 0.44 19.99 -36.44
CA LYS A 351 -0.71 20.91 -36.48
C LYS A 351 -2.02 20.13 -36.49
N ASN A 352 -3.06 20.70 -35.89
CA ASN A 352 -4.38 20.08 -35.75
C ASN A 352 -4.33 18.69 -35.08
N TRP A 353 -3.36 18.49 -34.18
CA TRP A 353 -3.11 17.22 -33.50
C TRP A 353 -4.30 16.78 -32.63
N VAL A 354 -4.66 15.50 -32.69
CA VAL A 354 -5.80 14.91 -31.95
C VAL A 354 -5.40 13.80 -30.97
N GLY A 355 -4.11 13.44 -30.86
CA GLY A 355 -3.67 12.23 -30.18
C GLY A 355 -3.76 10.99 -31.08
N ASN A 356 -3.58 9.79 -30.51
CA ASN A 356 -3.58 8.53 -31.24
C ASN A 356 -4.60 7.54 -30.65
N THR A 357 -5.32 6.82 -31.51
CA THR A 357 -5.95 5.55 -31.12
C THR A 357 -4.98 4.38 -31.33
N SER A 358 -5.04 3.39 -30.45
CA SER A 358 -4.27 2.14 -30.47
C SER A 358 -5.01 0.99 -31.15
N ILE A 359 -6.33 1.11 -31.33
CA ILE A 359 -7.20 0.07 -31.90
C ILE A 359 -8.19 0.72 -32.88
N PRO A 360 -8.23 0.30 -34.17
CA PRO A 360 -9.24 0.80 -35.11
C PRO A 360 -10.67 0.51 -34.62
N ARG A 361 -11.56 1.51 -34.71
CA ARG A 361 -12.93 1.50 -34.16
C ARG A 361 -13.74 0.24 -34.51
N ASP A 362 -13.70 -0.21 -35.76
CA ASP A 362 -14.42 -1.41 -36.20
C ASP A 362 -13.84 -2.68 -35.57
N LYS A 363 -12.50 -2.76 -35.46
CA LYS A 363 -11.83 -3.88 -34.79
C LYS A 363 -12.11 -3.88 -33.28
N LEU A 364 -12.25 -2.70 -32.67
CA LEU A 364 -12.66 -2.57 -31.28
C LEU A 364 -14.07 -3.13 -31.06
N ALA A 365 -15.01 -2.85 -31.96
CA ALA A 365 -16.36 -3.42 -31.93
C ALA A 365 -16.37 -4.95 -32.09
N GLU A 366 -15.56 -5.52 -33.00
CA GLU A 366 -15.38 -6.98 -33.11
C GLU A 366 -14.87 -7.62 -31.81
N MET A 367 -13.87 -7.00 -31.18
CA MET A 367 -13.29 -7.52 -29.93
C MET A 367 -14.29 -7.37 -28.76
N ALA A 368 -15.01 -6.26 -28.66
CA ALA A 368 -16.06 -6.07 -27.65
C ALA A 368 -17.17 -7.12 -27.78
N LYS A 369 -17.62 -7.44 -29.00
CA LYS A 369 -18.58 -8.50 -29.26
C LYS A 369 -18.05 -9.88 -28.82
N THR A 370 -16.81 -10.20 -29.19
CA THR A 370 -16.12 -11.43 -28.74
C THR A 370 -16.11 -11.55 -27.21
N MET A 371 -15.84 -10.45 -26.49
CA MET A 371 -15.84 -10.44 -25.02
C MET A 371 -17.23 -10.74 -24.42
N VAL A 372 -18.30 -10.17 -25.00
CA VAL A 372 -19.69 -10.47 -24.57
C VAL A 372 -20.07 -11.92 -24.85
N GLU A 373 -19.74 -12.45 -26.02
CA GLU A 373 -20.03 -13.84 -26.42
C GLU A 373 -19.35 -14.87 -25.51
N ASN A 374 -18.17 -14.54 -24.97
CA ASN A 374 -17.43 -15.37 -24.03
C ASN A 374 -17.71 -15.01 -22.55
N ASN A 375 -18.66 -14.11 -22.29
CA ASN A 375 -19.05 -13.62 -20.96
C ASN A 375 -17.88 -13.08 -20.10
N VAL A 376 -16.97 -12.32 -20.71
CA VAL A 376 -15.84 -11.67 -20.04
C VAL A 376 -16.09 -10.17 -19.93
N GLN A 377 -15.92 -9.58 -18.75
CA GLN A 377 -16.18 -8.14 -18.53
C GLN A 377 -15.22 -7.26 -19.34
N ILE A 378 -15.73 -6.18 -19.93
CA ILE A 378 -14.97 -5.25 -20.77
C ILE A 378 -14.45 -4.08 -19.94
N ASN A 379 -13.16 -3.78 -20.06
CA ASN A 379 -12.48 -2.67 -19.37
C ASN A 379 -11.67 -1.82 -20.38
N PHE A 380 -12.14 -0.62 -20.72
CA PHE A 380 -11.46 0.29 -21.67
C PHE A 380 -10.71 1.42 -20.94
N HIS A 381 -9.40 1.55 -21.11
CA HIS A 381 -8.69 2.81 -20.87
C HIS A 381 -9.06 3.79 -21.99
N ALA A 382 -9.73 4.89 -21.64
CA ALA A 382 -10.10 5.97 -22.55
C ALA A 382 -9.96 7.33 -21.85
N ASN A 383 -8.96 8.11 -22.24
CA ASN A 383 -8.66 9.42 -21.68
C ASN A 383 -9.38 10.56 -22.41
N GLY A 384 -9.21 10.64 -23.73
CA GLY A 384 -9.78 11.70 -24.57
C GLY A 384 -11.24 11.43 -24.95
N ASP A 385 -11.96 12.46 -25.42
CA ASP A 385 -13.36 12.32 -25.79
C ASP A 385 -13.59 11.41 -27.01
N GLY A 386 -12.65 11.35 -27.96
CA GLY A 386 -12.74 10.45 -29.12
C GLY A 386 -12.58 8.98 -28.72
N ALA A 387 -11.66 8.67 -27.81
CA ALA A 387 -11.52 7.32 -27.26
C ALA A 387 -12.77 6.85 -26.50
N ILE A 388 -13.47 7.77 -25.83
CA ILE A 388 -14.72 7.46 -25.12
C ILE A 388 -15.88 7.27 -26.12
N GLU A 389 -15.93 8.04 -27.21
CA GLU A 389 -16.90 7.82 -28.31
C GLU A 389 -16.71 6.46 -29.00
N ASP A 390 -15.46 6.03 -29.23
CA ASP A 390 -15.14 4.69 -29.77
C ASP A 390 -15.49 3.57 -28.78
N ALA A 391 -15.25 3.78 -27.48
CA ALA A 391 -15.62 2.82 -26.43
C ALA A 391 -17.14 2.63 -26.30
N ILE A 392 -17.92 3.72 -26.30
CA ILE A 392 -19.39 3.68 -26.32
C ILE A 392 -19.86 2.90 -27.55
N PHE A 393 -19.35 3.25 -28.73
CA PHE A 393 -19.73 2.59 -29.98
C PHE A 393 -19.45 1.07 -29.96
N ALA A 394 -18.28 0.65 -29.46
CA ALA A 394 -17.95 -0.77 -29.35
C ALA A 394 -18.90 -1.54 -28.42
N ILE A 395 -19.41 -0.89 -27.37
CA ILE A 395 -20.39 -1.43 -26.43
C ILE A 395 -21.79 -1.52 -27.07
N GLU A 396 -22.19 -0.51 -27.85
CA GLU A 396 -23.42 -0.53 -28.65
C GLU A 396 -23.38 -1.64 -29.72
N GLN A 397 -22.28 -1.78 -30.46
CA GLN A 397 -22.12 -2.83 -31.49
C GLN A 397 -22.02 -4.24 -30.89
N ALA A 398 -21.57 -4.37 -29.64
CA ALA A 398 -21.60 -5.64 -28.90
C ALA A 398 -23.02 -5.98 -28.39
N GLY A 399 -24.01 -5.11 -28.57
CA GLY A 399 -25.41 -5.36 -28.18
C GLY A 399 -25.66 -5.30 -26.68
N ILE A 400 -24.86 -4.54 -25.93
CA ILE A 400 -25.00 -4.39 -24.48
C ILE A 400 -26.10 -3.38 -24.14
N THR A 401 -26.94 -3.72 -23.16
CA THR A 401 -27.86 -2.78 -22.49
C THR A 401 -27.73 -2.89 -20.97
N ALA A 402 -28.21 -1.89 -20.23
CA ALA A 402 -28.17 -1.89 -18.76
C ALA A 402 -28.82 -3.13 -18.13
N GLU A 403 -29.91 -3.65 -18.70
CA GLU A 403 -30.67 -4.80 -18.18
C GLU A 403 -29.90 -6.13 -18.21
N GLN A 404 -28.85 -6.23 -19.03
CA GLN A 404 -28.00 -7.42 -19.12
C GLN A 404 -26.94 -7.48 -18.01
N ASP A 405 -26.82 -6.43 -17.18
CA ASP A 405 -25.89 -6.29 -16.06
C ASP A 405 -24.43 -6.67 -16.40
N LYS A 406 -23.97 -6.33 -17.61
CA LYS A 406 -22.59 -6.60 -18.07
C LYS A 406 -21.55 -5.65 -17.47
N ARG A 407 -21.99 -4.55 -16.86
CA ARG A 407 -21.20 -3.50 -16.20
C ARG A 407 -19.89 -3.16 -16.93
N PRO A 408 -19.88 -2.76 -18.22
CA PRO A 408 -18.63 -2.34 -18.88
C PRO A 408 -17.98 -1.20 -18.10
N ILE A 409 -16.65 -1.20 -18.00
CA ILE A 409 -15.90 -0.17 -17.28
C ILE A 409 -15.12 0.68 -18.28
N ILE A 410 -15.34 2.00 -18.27
CA ILE A 410 -14.47 2.95 -18.97
C ILE A 410 -13.56 3.64 -17.96
N ILE A 411 -12.32 3.17 -17.93
CA ILE A 411 -11.23 3.61 -17.07
C ILE A 411 -10.74 5.00 -17.50
N HIS A 412 -10.44 5.81 -16.49
CA HIS A 412 -10.23 7.25 -16.52
C HIS A 412 -11.49 8.05 -16.90
N SER A 413 -12.18 7.70 -18.00
CA SER A 413 -13.33 8.44 -18.57
C SER A 413 -13.07 9.97 -18.60
N GLN A 414 -11.83 10.36 -18.89
CA GLN A 414 -11.28 11.56 -18.25
C GLN A 414 -11.82 12.87 -18.83
N PHE A 415 -11.87 12.98 -20.16
CA PHE A 415 -12.51 14.10 -20.85
C PHE A 415 -13.88 13.71 -21.41
N GLN A 416 -14.61 12.85 -20.70
CA GLN A 416 -16.00 12.52 -21.00
C GLN A 416 -16.83 13.80 -21.18
N LYS A 417 -17.64 13.87 -22.24
CA LYS A 417 -18.51 15.03 -22.50
C LYS A 417 -19.89 14.82 -21.85
N PRO A 418 -20.67 15.87 -21.55
CA PRO A 418 -21.99 15.73 -20.95
C PRO A 418 -22.93 14.80 -21.73
N GLU A 419 -22.86 14.82 -23.06
CA GLU A 419 -23.65 13.95 -23.95
C GLU A 419 -23.27 12.46 -23.89
N HIS A 420 -22.12 12.10 -23.29
CA HIS A 420 -21.74 10.69 -23.08
C HIS A 420 -22.49 10.07 -21.90
N LEU A 421 -22.90 10.87 -20.90
CA LEU A 421 -23.47 10.33 -19.66
C LEU A 421 -24.83 9.62 -19.87
N PRO A 422 -25.78 10.12 -20.68
CA PRO A 422 -26.98 9.36 -21.03
C PRO A 422 -26.67 8.01 -21.68
N LYS A 423 -25.63 7.93 -22.52
CA LYS A 423 -25.17 6.68 -23.13
C LYS A 423 -24.53 5.71 -22.14
N TYR A 424 -23.81 6.23 -21.13
CA TYR A 424 -23.34 5.37 -20.04
C TYR A 424 -24.51 4.75 -19.26
N ALA A 425 -25.58 5.51 -18.99
CA ALA A 425 -26.77 5.00 -18.32
C ALA A 425 -27.55 3.97 -19.17
N GLU A 426 -27.78 4.25 -20.45
CA GLU A 426 -28.46 3.34 -21.41
C GLU A 426 -27.77 1.97 -21.53
N LEU A 427 -26.44 1.97 -21.52
CA LEU A 427 -25.60 0.81 -21.80
C LEU A 427 -25.03 0.14 -20.53
N GLY A 428 -25.42 0.60 -19.34
CA GLY A 428 -24.91 0.07 -18.05
C GLY A 428 -23.41 0.30 -17.82
N ILE A 429 -22.82 1.31 -18.47
CA ILE A 429 -21.38 1.61 -18.39
C ILE A 429 -21.08 2.35 -17.10
N THR A 430 -20.02 1.92 -16.43
CA THR A 430 -19.51 2.55 -15.22
C THR A 430 -18.15 3.23 -15.48
N PRO A 431 -17.94 4.48 -15.05
CA PRO A 431 -16.62 5.10 -15.09
C PRO A 431 -15.84 4.77 -13.83
N THR A 432 -14.55 4.46 -13.98
CA THR A 432 -13.57 4.63 -12.89
C THR A 432 -12.71 5.85 -13.21
N TYR A 433 -12.92 6.93 -12.47
CA TYR A 433 -12.35 8.25 -12.74
C TYR A 433 -10.98 8.45 -12.11
N PHE A 434 -10.24 9.45 -12.61
CA PHE A 434 -8.92 9.79 -12.08
C PHE A 434 -8.86 11.26 -11.61
N THR A 435 -9.46 11.61 -10.48
CA THR A 435 -9.50 13.04 -10.06
C THR A 435 -8.13 13.61 -9.71
N ASN A 436 -7.12 12.77 -9.46
CA ASN A 436 -5.75 13.21 -9.22
C ASN A 436 -5.19 14.05 -10.39
N HIS A 437 -5.64 13.80 -11.63
CA HIS A 437 -5.26 14.64 -12.79
C HIS A 437 -5.66 16.11 -12.65
N VAL A 438 -6.70 16.45 -11.87
CA VAL A 438 -7.06 17.84 -11.56
C VAL A 438 -5.89 18.54 -10.87
N PHE A 439 -5.31 17.91 -9.85
CA PHE A 439 -4.15 18.45 -9.16
C PHE A 439 -2.88 18.39 -10.00
N TYR A 440 -2.47 17.18 -10.43
CA TYR A 440 -1.16 16.96 -11.04
C TYR A 440 -0.99 17.70 -12.37
N TRP A 441 -2.05 17.76 -13.18
CA TRP A 441 -1.98 18.24 -14.56
C TRP A 441 -3.09 19.20 -14.95
N GLY A 442 -3.99 19.63 -14.04
CA GLY A 442 -5.13 20.50 -14.39
C GLY A 442 -4.74 21.81 -15.08
N ASP A 443 -3.64 22.45 -14.66
CA ASP A 443 -3.09 23.64 -15.32
C ASP A 443 -2.57 23.34 -16.75
N VAL A 444 -2.02 22.14 -16.97
CA VAL A 444 -1.59 21.65 -18.29
C VAL A 444 -2.81 21.34 -19.15
N HIS A 445 -3.83 20.68 -18.60
CA HIS A 445 -5.08 20.35 -19.31
C HIS A 445 -5.84 21.61 -19.75
N VAL A 446 -5.86 22.67 -18.92
CA VAL A 446 -6.43 23.97 -19.30
C VAL A 446 -5.70 24.60 -20.49
N LYS A 447 -4.38 24.41 -20.62
CA LYS A 447 -3.60 24.82 -21.80
C LYS A 447 -3.87 23.91 -23.00
N ASN A 448 -3.92 22.60 -22.79
CA ASN A 448 -3.99 21.59 -23.85
C ASN A 448 -5.36 21.53 -24.53
N VAL A 449 -6.47 21.60 -23.79
CA VAL A 449 -7.85 21.48 -24.34
C VAL A 449 -8.79 22.64 -23.98
N GLY A 450 -8.26 23.67 -23.33
CA GLY A 450 -9.02 24.88 -22.97
C GLY A 450 -9.89 24.73 -21.73
N LYS A 451 -10.12 25.85 -21.02
CA LYS A 451 -10.83 25.86 -19.72
C LYS A 451 -12.21 25.19 -19.77
N LYS A 452 -12.96 25.25 -20.89
CA LYS A 452 -14.30 24.64 -20.98
C LYS A 452 -14.22 23.11 -20.87
N LYS A 453 -13.45 22.44 -21.75
CA LYS A 453 -13.29 20.97 -21.70
C LYS A 453 -12.58 20.54 -20.41
N ALA A 454 -11.53 21.26 -20.02
CA ALA A 454 -10.77 20.96 -18.80
C ALA A 454 -11.57 21.12 -17.49
N SER A 455 -12.60 21.97 -17.44
CA SER A 455 -13.42 22.11 -16.21
C SER A 455 -14.26 20.85 -15.97
N PHE A 456 -14.74 20.19 -17.02
CA PHE A 456 -15.59 19.00 -16.92
C PHE A 456 -14.78 17.69 -16.83
N ILE A 457 -13.47 17.76 -16.58
CA ILE A 457 -12.60 16.58 -16.39
C ILE A 457 -13.10 15.72 -15.21
N SER A 458 -13.09 14.39 -15.36
CA SER A 458 -13.51 13.41 -14.33
C SER A 458 -14.82 13.80 -13.59
N PRO A 459 -15.98 13.89 -14.29
CA PRO A 459 -17.20 14.52 -13.79
C PRO A 459 -18.06 13.59 -12.91
N ILE A 460 -17.51 13.12 -11.78
CA ILE A 460 -18.18 12.20 -10.84
C ILE A 460 -19.60 12.67 -10.50
N LYS A 461 -19.76 13.96 -10.15
CA LYS A 461 -21.06 14.51 -9.74
C LYS A 461 -22.12 14.37 -10.84
N ALA A 462 -21.81 14.80 -12.06
CA ALA A 462 -22.75 14.72 -13.19
C ALA A 462 -23.12 13.27 -13.56
N ALA A 463 -22.24 12.31 -13.30
CA ALA A 463 -22.54 10.89 -13.46
C ALA A 463 -23.47 10.36 -12.36
N ASN A 464 -23.20 10.68 -11.09
CA ASN A 464 -24.09 10.28 -9.98
C ASN A 464 -25.47 10.96 -10.06
N ASP A 465 -25.55 12.20 -10.56
CA ASP A 465 -26.81 12.91 -10.84
C ASP A 465 -27.72 12.17 -11.84
N LEU A 466 -27.17 11.25 -12.65
CA LEU A 466 -27.87 10.38 -13.59
C LEU A 466 -27.98 8.93 -13.10
N GLY A 467 -27.68 8.65 -11.82
CA GLY A 467 -27.74 7.31 -11.23
C GLY A 467 -26.60 6.37 -11.64
N ILE A 468 -25.60 6.86 -12.36
CA ILE A 468 -24.45 6.04 -12.80
C ILE A 468 -23.56 5.75 -11.59
N VAL A 469 -23.22 4.47 -11.39
CA VAL A 469 -22.31 4.04 -10.33
C VAL A 469 -20.87 4.30 -10.75
N THR A 470 -20.18 5.15 -10.00
CA THR A 470 -18.83 5.63 -10.28
C THR A 470 -17.82 5.05 -9.29
N SER A 471 -16.55 5.05 -9.67
CA SER A 471 -15.44 4.91 -8.73
C SER A 471 -14.31 5.89 -9.08
N ASN A 472 -13.30 5.98 -8.22
CA ASN A 472 -12.20 6.94 -8.37
C ASN A 472 -10.87 6.30 -7.92
N HIS A 473 -9.80 6.46 -8.69
CA HIS A 473 -8.60 5.64 -8.57
C HIS A 473 -7.28 6.43 -8.44
N THR A 474 -6.21 5.72 -8.08
CA THR A 474 -4.84 6.26 -8.00
C THR A 474 -4.00 5.98 -9.23
N ASP A 475 -4.38 4.97 -10.03
CA ASP A 475 -3.60 4.46 -11.16
C ASP A 475 -2.19 4.06 -10.71
N PHE A 476 -2.06 3.48 -9.51
CA PHE A 476 -0.75 3.23 -8.91
C PHE A 476 0.11 2.38 -9.86
N ASN A 477 1.30 2.80 -10.28
CA ASN A 477 2.20 3.79 -9.67
C ASN A 477 2.26 5.18 -10.36
N VAL A 478 1.34 5.53 -11.26
CA VAL A 478 1.27 6.85 -11.91
C VAL A 478 1.07 7.98 -10.89
N THR A 479 0.23 7.75 -9.88
CA THR A 479 0.23 8.56 -8.65
C THR A 479 0.35 7.67 -7.40
N LEU A 480 0.56 8.27 -6.22
CA LEU A 480 0.64 7.49 -4.98
C LEU A 480 -0.68 6.78 -4.67
N LEU A 481 -0.57 5.60 -4.06
CA LEU A 481 -1.67 4.81 -3.53
C LEU A 481 -2.23 5.44 -2.23
N ASP A 482 -2.80 6.65 -2.33
CA ASP A 482 -3.33 7.44 -1.22
C ASP A 482 -4.85 7.68 -1.41
N PRO A 483 -5.72 7.02 -0.64
CA PRO A 483 -7.18 7.19 -0.77
C PRO A 483 -7.63 8.59 -0.36
N PHE A 484 -6.95 9.23 0.59
CA PHE A 484 -7.32 10.56 1.08
C PHE A 484 -6.90 11.65 0.10
N PHE A 485 -5.84 11.44 -0.68
CA PHE A 485 -5.51 12.31 -1.79
C PHE A 485 -6.55 12.19 -2.93
N VAL A 486 -7.03 10.99 -3.24
CA VAL A 486 -8.13 10.77 -4.22
C VAL A 486 -9.43 11.42 -3.76
N MET A 487 -9.82 11.23 -2.49
CA MET A 487 -10.96 11.92 -1.90
C MET A 487 -10.76 13.46 -1.97
N TRP A 488 -9.60 13.96 -1.54
CA TRP A 488 -9.31 15.39 -1.56
C TRP A 488 -9.38 15.99 -2.97
N THR A 489 -8.83 15.36 -4.00
CA THR A 489 -8.87 15.95 -5.37
C THR A 489 -10.30 16.00 -5.94
N SER A 490 -11.16 15.03 -5.62
CA SER A 490 -12.57 15.03 -6.01
C SER A 490 -13.41 16.11 -5.30
N MET A 491 -13.12 16.39 -4.02
CA MET A 491 -13.84 17.38 -3.21
C MET A 491 -13.27 18.81 -3.39
N ALA A 492 -11.95 18.95 -3.46
CA ALA A 492 -11.26 20.24 -3.57
C ALA A 492 -11.25 20.76 -5.01
N ARG A 493 -11.10 19.88 -6.01
CA ARG A 493 -10.99 20.24 -7.44
C ARG A 493 -9.89 21.29 -7.71
N GLU A 494 -8.81 21.24 -6.93
CA GLU A 494 -7.72 22.22 -6.93
C GLU A 494 -6.55 21.75 -7.82
N THR A 495 -6.03 22.62 -8.67
CA THR A 495 -4.84 22.37 -9.51
C THR A 495 -3.54 22.63 -8.74
N ARG A 496 -2.40 22.15 -9.25
CA ARG A 496 -1.07 22.41 -8.66
C ARG A 496 -0.74 23.90 -8.47
N SER A 497 -1.31 24.81 -9.24
CA SER A 497 -1.18 26.26 -9.03
C SER A 497 -2.27 26.88 -8.12
N GLY A 498 -3.04 26.09 -7.38
CA GLY A 498 -4.07 26.56 -6.45
C GLY A 498 -5.35 27.10 -7.10
N LYS A 499 -5.63 26.75 -8.37
CA LYS A 499 -6.87 27.16 -9.06
C LYS A 499 -7.95 26.09 -8.91
N ILE A 500 -9.22 26.47 -8.88
CA ILE A 500 -10.33 25.51 -8.94
C ILE A 500 -10.71 25.19 -10.39
N LEU A 501 -10.82 23.90 -10.72
CA LEU A 501 -11.12 23.38 -12.07
C LEU A 501 -12.37 22.47 -12.04
N GLY A 502 -13.49 22.98 -12.52
CA GLY A 502 -14.80 22.33 -12.37
C GLY A 502 -15.32 22.41 -10.94
N ALA A 503 -15.66 23.62 -10.49
CA ALA A 503 -16.23 23.84 -9.15
C ALA A 503 -17.61 23.20 -8.97
N ASP A 504 -18.33 23.03 -10.08
CA ASP A 504 -19.60 22.32 -10.24
C ASP A 504 -19.46 20.79 -10.15
N GLN A 505 -18.27 20.24 -10.41
CA GLN A 505 -17.96 18.80 -10.33
C GLN A 505 -17.33 18.39 -8.99
N LYS A 506 -17.50 19.21 -7.95
CA LYS A 506 -17.16 18.86 -6.56
C LYS A 506 -18.17 17.88 -6.00
N ILE A 507 -17.68 16.87 -5.28
CA ILE A 507 -18.49 15.92 -4.51
C ILE A 507 -18.26 16.08 -3.00
N ASP A 508 -19.11 15.45 -2.18
CA ASP A 508 -18.92 15.42 -0.72
C ASP A 508 -18.09 14.21 -0.25
N ALA A 509 -17.79 14.16 1.05
CA ALA A 509 -16.96 13.12 1.65
C ALA A 509 -17.62 11.73 1.65
N TYR A 510 -18.95 11.63 1.62
CA TYR A 510 -19.67 10.36 1.54
C TYR A 510 -19.64 9.81 0.12
N THR A 511 -19.92 10.63 -0.89
CA THR A 511 -19.74 10.26 -2.31
C THR A 511 -18.29 9.88 -2.58
N ALA A 512 -17.32 10.61 -2.03
CA ALA A 512 -15.90 10.29 -2.16
C ALA A 512 -15.53 8.94 -1.51
N LEU A 513 -16.13 8.58 -0.36
CA LEU A 513 -15.98 7.25 0.24
C LEU A 513 -16.66 6.15 -0.59
N GLN A 514 -17.86 6.38 -1.12
CA GLN A 514 -18.54 5.42 -2.01
C GLN A 514 -17.65 5.06 -3.21
N ASN A 515 -16.98 6.07 -3.80
CA ASN A 515 -16.08 5.89 -4.94
C ASN A 515 -14.82 5.04 -4.65
N ILE A 516 -14.51 4.71 -3.38
CA ILE A 516 -13.43 3.78 -2.96
C ILE A 516 -13.94 2.58 -2.13
N THR A 517 -15.27 2.40 -2.02
CA THR A 517 -15.91 1.29 -1.29
C THR A 517 -17.03 0.63 -2.11
N THR A 518 -18.24 1.19 -2.10
CA THR A 518 -19.44 0.61 -2.76
C THR A 518 -19.40 0.69 -4.28
N GLY A 519 -18.87 1.78 -4.85
CA GLY A 519 -18.70 1.97 -6.29
C GLY A 519 -17.80 0.91 -6.93
N PRO A 520 -16.54 0.76 -6.47
CA PRO A 520 -15.69 -0.35 -6.88
C PRO A 520 -16.31 -1.73 -6.61
N ALA A 521 -17.04 -1.89 -5.50
CA ALA A 521 -17.66 -3.17 -5.19
C ALA A 521 -18.71 -3.54 -6.26
N TYR A 522 -19.60 -2.63 -6.63
CA TYR A 522 -20.55 -2.84 -7.72
C TYR A 522 -19.84 -3.09 -9.07
N GLN A 523 -18.83 -2.29 -9.41
CA GLN A 523 -18.11 -2.43 -10.69
C GLN A 523 -17.48 -3.82 -10.89
N PHE A 524 -17.04 -4.48 -9.81
CA PHE A 524 -16.33 -5.76 -9.85
C PHE A 524 -17.18 -6.96 -9.38
N PHE A 525 -18.51 -6.80 -9.31
CA PHE A 525 -19.49 -7.80 -8.85
C PHE A 525 -19.23 -8.30 -7.40
N GLU A 526 -18.79 -7.38 -6.55
CA GLU A 526 -18.39 -7.57 -5.17
C GLU A 526 -19.39 -7.01 -4.14
N GLU A 527 -20.44 -6.31 -4.59
CA GLU A 527 -21.42 -5.61 -3.73
C GLU A 527 -22.20 -6.52 -2.78
N ASN A 528 -22.23 -7.83 -3.06
CA ASN A 528 -22.82 -8.86 -2.20
C ASN A 528 -21.80 -9.52 -1.25
N ARG A 529 -20.51 -9.18 -1.36
CA ARG A 529 -19.39 -9.73 -0.57
C ARG A 529 -18.74 -8.69 0.34
N LYS A 530 -18.63 -7.44 -0.10
CA LYS A 530 -17.86 -6.36 0.54
C LYS A 530 -18.36 -4.97 0.10
N GLY A 531 -17.66 -3.91 0.52
CA GLY A 531 -17.99 -2.52 0.18
C GLY A 531 -18.98 -1.86 1.15
N MET A 532 -19.70 -2.63 1.97
CA MET A 532 -20.54 -2.15 3.07
C MET A 532 -20.24 -2.94 4.37
N ILE A 533 -20.56 -2.36 5.53
CA ILE A 533 -20.59 -3.08 6.81
C ILE A 533 -22.00 -3.60 7.04
N LYS A 534 -22.35 -4.71 6.39
CA LYS A 534 -23.69 -5.31 6.38
C LYS A 534 -23.66 -6.79 6.71
N LYS A 535 -24.66 -7.28 7.46
CA LYS A 535 -24.80 -8.71 7.80
C LYS A 535 -24.74 -9.60 6.54
N GLY A 536 -23.88 -10.62 6.59
CA GLY A 536 -23.63 -11.58 5.51
C GLY A 536 -22.31 -11.33 4.75
N MET A 537 -21.84 -10.08 4.74
CA MET A 537 -20.60 -9.69 4.05
C MET A 537 -19.33 -10.15 4.78
N LEU A 538 -18.20 -10.10 4.07
CA LEU A 538 -16.87 -10.25 4.63
C LEU A 538 -16.59 -9.13 5.64
N ALA A 539 -15.90 -9.47 6.72
CA ALA A 539 -15.43 -8.54 7.75
C ALA A 539 -14.14 -7.82 7.31
N ASP A 540 -14.19 -7.21 6.13
CA ASP A 540 -13.13 -6.39 5.54
C ASP A 540 -13.34 -4.94 5.98
N PHE A 541 -12.43 -4.38 6.79
CA PHE A 541 -12.57 -3.05 7.39
C PHE A 541 -11.30 -2.21 7.31
N VAL A 542 -11.47 -0.90 7.43
CA VAL A 542 -10.40 0.04 7.78
C VAL A 542 -10.84 0.91 8.95
N ILE A 543 -9.92 1.20 9.87
CA ILE A 543 -10.16 2.05 11.04
C ILE A 543 -9.27 3.30 10.95
N LEU A 544 -9.87 4.48 11.07
CA LEU A 544 -9.20 5.77 10.86
C LEU A 544 -9.17 6.62 12.13
N ASP A 545 -8.17 7.51 12.25
CA ASP A 545 -8.02 8.38 13.42
C ASP A 545 -9.05 9.52 13.50
N LYS A 546 -9.63 9.90 12.36
CA LYS A 546 -10.64 10.95 12.16
C LYS A 546 -11.76 10.42 11.25
N ASN A 547 -12.99 10.86 11.45
CA ASN A 547 -14.11 10.58 10.56
C ASN A 547 -14.10 11.55 9.36
N PRO A 548 -13.99 11.10 8.09
CA PRO A 548 -13.98 11.97 6.92
C PRO A 548 -15.22 12.87 6.76
N LEU A 549 -16.37 12.48 7.32
CA LEU A 549 -17.62 13.25 7.31
C LEU A 549 -17.71 14.29 8.45
N LYS A 550 -16.72 14.33 9.35
CA LYS A 550 -16.70 15.21 10.54
C LYS A 550 -15.43 16.07 10.64
N VAL A 551 -14.68 16.22 9.55
CA VAL A 551 -13.53 17.14 9.49
C VAL A 551 -13.98 18.60 9.36
N SER A 552 -13.10 19.54 9.73
CA SER A 552 -13.35 20.99 9.68
C SER A 552 -13.52 21.54 8.26
N ASP A 553 -12.80 20.97 7.31
CA ASP A 553 -12.61 21.48 5.95
C ASP A 553 -12.06 20.37 5.04
N VAL A 554 -11.98 20.65 3.74
CA VAL A 554 -11.54 19.66 2.75
C VAL A 554 -10.05 19.27 2.88
N TYR A 555 -9.16 20.17 3.33
CA TYR A 555 -7.73 19.88 3.42
C TYR A 555 -7.42 18.91 4.57
N ALA A 556 -8.18 19.00 5.66
CA ALA A 556 -8.10 18.07 6.79
C ALA A 556 -8.35 16.59 6.42
N ILE A 557 -8.96 16.30 5.25
CA ILE A 557 -9.03 14.94 4.67
C ILE A 557 -7.63 14.36 4.46
N ARG A 558 -6.67 15.15 3.97
CA ARG A 558 -5.29 14.71 3.68
C ARG A 558 -4.46 14.43 4.93
N GLU A 559 -4.95 14.81 6.10
CA GLU A 559 -4.31 14.49 7.38
C GLU A 559 -4.82 13.18 8.00
N ILE A 560 -5.85 12.56 7.42
CA ILE A 560 -6.48 11.37 8.00
C ILE A 560 -5.49 10.20 7.95
N THR A 561 -5.40 9.50 9.08
CA THR A 561 -4.50 8.39 9.30
C THR A 561 -5.29 7.08 9.38
N ILE A 562 -4.90 6.11 8.56
CA ILE A 562 -5.27 4.71 8.76
C ILE A 562 -4.54 4.18 9.99
N LEU A 563 -5.30 3.72 10.97
CA LEU A 563 -4.79 3.11 12.19
C LEU A 563 -4.67 1.59 12.05
N GLN A 564 -5.62 0.95 11.35
CA GLN A 564 -5.70 -0.50 11.23
C GLN A 564 -6.48 -0.89 9.97
N THR A 565 -6.07 -1.98 9.32
CA THR A 565 -6.75 -2.56 8.16
C THR A 565 -6.96 -4.04 8.42
N ILE A 566 -8.17 -4.52 8.14
CA ILE A 566 -8.68 -5.81 8.56
C ILE A 566 -9.24 -6.53 7.33
N LYS A 567 -8.84 -7.79 7.12
CA LYS A 567 -9.43 -8.69 6.12
C LYS A 567 -10.11 -9.84 6.86
N GLU A 568 -11.39 -10.09 6.59
CA GLU A 568 -12.11 -11.20 7.23
C GLU A 568 -11.89 -11.28 8.76
N GLY A 569 -12.03 -10.14 9.46
CA GLY A 569 -11.82 -10.02 10.91
C GLY A 569 -10.36 -10.10 11.38
N SER A 570 -9.43 -10.49 10.51
CA SER A 570 -8.00 -10.61 10.80
C SER A 570 -7.27 -9.31 10.49
N THR A 571 -6.43 -8.83 11.42
CA THR A 571 -5.67 -7.59 11.21
C THR A 571 -4.50 -7.83 10.25
N ILE A 572 -4.56 -7.22 9.07
CA ILE A 572 -3.52 -7.32 8.03
C ILE A 572 -2.55 -6.13 8.06
N TYR A 573 -2.98 -4.98 8.57
CA TYR A 573 -2.13 -3.83 8.88
C TYR A 573 -2.52 -3.21 10.22
N GLN A 574 -1.52 -2.77 10.97
CA GLN A 574 -1.68 -1.98 12.19
C GLN A 574 -0.61 -0.88 12.16
N LYS A 575 -1.02 0.38 12.20
CA LYS A 575 -0.10 1.50 12.36
C LYS A 575 0.56 1.39 13.72
N LYS A 576 1.89 1.41 13.75
CA LYS A 576 2.70 1.41 14.97
C LYS A 576 2.56 2.76 15.68
N THR A 577 1.51 2.92 16.48
CA THR A 577 1.37 4.07 17.36
C THR A 577 2.48 4.04 18.41
N VAL A 578 3.45 4.95 18.29
CA VAL A 578 4.26 5.34 19.44
C VAL A 578 3.34 6.19 20.31
N GLU A 579 2.74 5.57 21.33
CA GLU A 579 1.97 6.31 22.33
C GLU A 579 2.90 7.31 23.02
N LYS A 580 2.77 8.59 22.67
CA LYS A 580 3.17 9.67 23.57
C LYS A 580 2.39 9.45 24.88
N LEU A 581 3.12 9.41 25.99
CA LEU A 581 2.53 9.43 27.33
C LEU A 581 2.06 10.86 27.67
N ASP A 582 1.08 11.35 26.91
CA ASP A 582 0.44 12.64 27.08
C ASP A 582 -0.32 12.64 28.42
N GLY A 583 0.35 13.16 29.45
CA GLY A 583 -0.08 13.11 30.84
C GLY A 583 1.05 13.35 31.84
N TYR A 584 2.31 13.05 31.47
CA TYR A 584 3.48 13.36 32.30
C TYR A 584 4.57 14.10 31.53
N PHE A 585 4.85 15.34 31.95
CA PHE A 585 6.11 16.02 31.65
C PHE A 585 7.26 15.25 32.32
N ILE A 586 7.82 14.27 31.60
CA ILE A 586 8.91 13.44 32.12
C ILE A 586 10.15 14.33 32.26
N LYS A 587 10.61 14.57 33.50
CA LYS A 587 11.93 15.18 33.79
C LYS A 587 13.12 14.28 33.40
N ASN A 588 12.85 13.15 32.74
CA ASN A 588 13.79 12.07 32.50
C ASN A 588 13.73 11.68 31.01
N THR A 589 14.89 11.42 30.40
CA THR A 589 15.00 11.26 28.94
C THR A 589 14.84 9.80 28.49
N VAL A 590 13.72 9.49 27.83
CA VAL A 590 13.50 8.23 27.08
C VAL A 590 13.85 8.44 25.60
N LYS A 591 14.52 7.45 24.97
CA LYS A 591 14.77 7.42 23.52
C LYS A 591 14.65 6.01 22.96
N PHE A 592 14.07 5.92 21.77
CA PHE A 592 13.97 4.74 20.91
C PHE A 592 14.78 4.95 19.63
N ASP A 593 15.16 3.87 18.95
CA ASP A 593 15.62 3.95 17.55
C ASP A 593 14.44 3.94 16.57
N ASP A 594 14.72 4.15 15.28
CA ASP A 594 13.70 4.17 14.21
C ASP A 594 13.01 2.80 13.98
N ASN A 595 13.45 1.74 14.69
CA ASN A 595 12.84 0.40 14.67
C ASN A 595 11.97 0.13 15.92
N ASN A 596 11.82 1.10 16.82
CA ASN A 596 11.21 0.98 18.16
C ASN A 596 11.98 0.08 19.15
N ASN A 597 13.28 -0.19 18.93
CA ASN A 597 14.13 -0.71 20.00
C ASN A 597 14.33 0.39 21.05
N PHE A 598 14.42 0.00 22.32
CA PHE A 598 14.93 0.91 23.35
C PHE A 598 16.37 1.31 23.02
N MET A 599 16.71 2.58 23.27
CA MET A 599 18.10 3.05 23.33
C MET A 599 18.44 3.65 24.71
N HIS A 600 17.50 4.37 25.32
CA HIS A 600 17.73 5.08 26.58
C HIS A 600 16.47 5.20 27.44
N VAL A 601 16.61 5.01 28.75
CA VAL A 601 15.64 5.42 29.78
C VAL A 601 16.40 5.96 30.97
N VAL A 602 16.08 7.19 31.40
CA VAL A 602 16.44 7.69 32.74
C VAL A 602 15.25 7.55 33.66
N VAL A 603 15.44 7.06 34.90
CA VAL A 603 14.42 7.12 35.97
C VAL A 603 15.06 7.30 37.34
N ASN A 604 14.32 7.96 38.23
CA ASN A 604 14.82 8.47 39.52
C ASN A 604 14.32 7.67 40.73
N ASN A 605 13.49 6.64 40.52
CA ASN A 605 12.98 5.75 41.57
C ASN A 605 12.51 4.38 41.02
N GLN A 606 12.30 3.41 41.91
CA GLN A 606 11.87 2.04 41.57
C GLN A 606 10.46 1.97 40.94
N LYS A 607 9.51 2.81 41.38
CA LYS A 607 8.12 2.78 40.88
C LYS A 607 8.08 3.14 39.40
N ASP A 608 8.80 4.20 39.02
CA ASP A 608 8.97 4.56 37.61
C ASP A 608 9.58 3.38 36.84
N PHE A 609 10.70 2.82 37.32
CA PHE A 609 11.38 1.69 36.67
C PHE A 609 10.47 0.48 36.47
N ASP A 610 9.72 0.06 37.50
CA ASP A 610 8.81 -1.09 37.42
C ASP A 610 7.70 -0.87 36.38
N GLN A 611 7.24 0.37 36.21
CA GLN A 611 6.28 0.74 35.17
C GLN A 611 6.90 0.65 33.75
N TYR A 612 8.10 1.21 33.53
CA TYR A 612 8.81 1.05 32.25
C TYR A 612 9.19 -0.40 31.96
N PHE A 613 9.50 -1.19 32.98
CA PHE A 613 9.81 -2.62 32.86
C PHE A 613 8.61 -3.40 32.31
N GLY A 614 7.40 -3.07 32.76
CA GLY A 614 6.14 -3.60 32.21
C GLY A 614 6.00 -3.30 30.72
N VAL A 615 6.19 -2.03 30.32
CA VAL A 615 6.09 -1.57 28.93
C VAL A 615 7.16 -2.21 28.03
N ALA A 616 8.41 -2.29 28.49
CA ALA A 616 9.48 -2.93 27.72
C ALA A 616 9.17 -4.40 27.43
N LYS A 617 8.56 -5.11 28.40
CA LYS A 617 8.16 -6.51 28.26
C LYS A 617 6.97 -6.69 27.30
N THR A 618 5.97 -5.80 27.28
CA THR A 618 4.89 -5.86 26.28
C THR A 618 5.38 -5.55 24.86
N MET A 619 6.41 -4.73 24.74
CA MET A 619 7.15 -4.49 23.48
C MET A 619 8.13 -5.63 23.10
N GLY A 620 8.10 -6.78 23.80
CA GLY A 620 8.90 -7.97 23.47
C GLY A 620 10.39 -7.89 23.85
N ASN A 621 10.83 -6.85 24.57
CA ASN A 621 12.24 -6.66 24.92
C ASN A 621 12.67 -7.60 26.05
N LYS A 622 13.88 -8.17 25.93
CA LYS A 622 14.52 -8.98 26.98
C LYS A 622 15.25 -8.07 27.98
N VAL A 623 14.49 -7.49 28.90
CA VAL A 623 15.00 -6.72 30.04
C VAL A 623 14.95 -7.59 31.30
N ASP A 624 15.99 -7.51 32.14
CA ASP A 624 16.02 -8.14 33.47
C ASP A 624 15.42 -7.20 34.53
N LYS A 625 14.56 -7.70 35.42
CA LYS A 625 14.12 -6.90 36.57
C LYS A 625 15.27 -6.76 37.57
N VAL A 626 15.43 -5.55 38.10
CA VAL A 626 16.39 -5.23 39.18
C VAL A 626 15.65 -4.44 40.27
N ASN A 627 15.98 -4.73 41.52
CA ASN A 627 15.53 -3.98 42.68
C ASN A 627 16.69 -3.06 43.12
N PHE A 628 16.41 -1.76 43.22
CA PHE A 628 17.40 -0.71 43.48
C PHE A 628 17.29 -0.18 44.91
N LYS A 629 18.38 0.36 45.46
CA LYS A 629 18.35 1.07 46.74
C LYS A 629 17.56 2.38 46.62
N LYS A 630 17.02 2.85 47.74
CA LYS A 630 16.54 4.24 47.89
C LYS A 630 17.66 5.20 47.45
N ASN A 631 17.34 6.21 46.63
CA ASN A 631 18.28 7.14 46.00
C ASN A 631 19.18 6.57 44.87
N SER A 632 18.74 5.54 44.14
CA SER A 632 19.42 5.09 42.89
C SER A 632 18.88 5.85 41.66
N VAL A 633 19.77 6.16 40.70
CA VAL A 633 19.39 6.74 39.39
C VAL A 633 19.76 5.80 38.26
N ILE A 634 18.77 5.42 37.46
CA ILE A 634 18.89 4.32 36.50
C ILE A 634 19.00 4.94 35.09
N ALA A 635 20.01 4.50 34.33
CA ALA A 635 20.31 5.01 33.00
C ALA A 635 20.48 3.84 32.02
N ILE A 636 19.36 3.28 31.58
CA ILE A 636 19.32 2.05 30.77
C ILE A 636 19.99 2.32 29.42
N MET A 637 21.22 1.83 29.23
CA MET A 637 21.90 1.86 27.94
C MET A 637 21.57 0.62 27.12
N THR A 638 21.04 0.82 25.92
CA THR A 638 20.85 -0.26 24.93
C THR A 638 21.64 0.12 23.67
N LYS A 639 22.55 -0.77 23.23
CA LYS A 639 23.56 -0.42 22.21
C LYS A 639 23.04 -0.65 20.79
N PRO A 640 23.27 0.27 19.83
CA PRO A 640 22.88 0.07 18.43
C PRO A 640 23.51 -1.18 17.79
N SER A 641 22.64 -2.04 17.27
CA SER A 641 22.74 -3.06 16.18
C SER A 641 24.05 -3.84 15.90
N ASN A 642 25.23 -3.24 15.93
CA ASN A 642 26.43 -3.75 15.24
C ASN A 642 27.49 -4.47 16.12
N ILE A 643 27.14 -4.96 17.31
CA ILE A 643 27.95 -5.96 18.04
C ILE A 643 27.05 -7.05 18.63
N SER A 644 27.47 -8.31 18.52
CA SER A 644 26.64 -9.49 18.76
C SER A 644 26.16 -9.68 20.22
N LYS A 645 24.83 -9.82 20.36
CA LYS A 645 24.12 -10.55 21.43
C LYS A 645 24.53 -10.24 22.88
N LYS A 646 24.69 -8.95 23.25
CA LYS A 646 24.84 -8.52 24.66
C LYS A 646 23.95 -7.32 24.98
N ILE A 647 22.94 -7.53 25.83
CA ILE A 647 22.19 -6.45 26.48
C ILE A 647 22.91 -6.16 27.80
N GLY A 648 23.14 -4.88 28.10
CA GLY A 648 23.89 -4.43 29.27
C GLY A 648 23.16 -3.33 30.02
N LEU A 649 22.46 -3.68 31.10
CA LEU A 649 21.93 -2.67 32.01
C LEU A 649 23.10 -1.96 32.69
N VAL A 650 23.07 -0.64 32.69
CA VAL A 650 23.97 0.22 33.47
C VAL A 650 23.10 1.09 34.37
N TYR A 651 23.53 1.32 35.60
CA TYR A 651 22.85 2.22 36.53
C TYR A 651 23.82 2.83 37.54
N TYR A 652 23.40 3.94 38.12
CA TYR A 652 24.15 4.72 39.10
C TYR A 652 23.49 4.56 40.47
N GLU A 653 24.26 4.13 41.46
CA GLU A 653 23.79 3.95 42.83
C GLU A 653 24.58 4.88 43.75
N PHE A 654 23.88 5.66 44.57
CA PHE A 654 24.50 6.41 45.65
C PHE A 654 24.61 5.51 46.88
N ASP A 655 25.80 5.47 47.48
CA ASP A 655 26.11 4.77 48.72
C ASP A 655 26.72 5.81 49.68
N ASP A 656 25.86 6.36 50.54
CA ASP A 656 26.06 7.65 51.25
C ASP A 656 26.49 8.78 50.30
N ASP A 657 27.74 9.27 50.40
CA ASP A 657 28.28 10.33 49.56
C ASP A 657 28.96 9.81 48.27
N LYS A 658 29.01 8.49 48.06
CA LYS A 658 29.74 7.86 46.95
C LYS A 658 28.82 7.52 45.79
N LEU A 659 29.20 7.93 44.59
CA LEU A 659 28.56 7.52 43.36
C LEU A 659 29.25 6.27 42.78
N LEU A 660 28.48 5.21 42.58
CA LEU A 660 28.94 3.93 42.02
C LEU A 660 28.27 3.67 40.67
N ILE A 661 29.03 3.22 39.66
CA ILE A 661 28.44 2.52 38.50
C ILE A 661 28.27 1.05 38.84
N LYS A 662 27.07 0.53 38.64
CA LYS A 662 26.81 -0.90 38.55
C LYS A 662 26.36 -1.25 37.13
N TYR A 663 26.80 -2.40 36.65
CA TYR A 663 26.35 -2.93 35.36
C TYR A 663 26.02 -4.41 35.46
N LYS A 664 25.06 -4.84 34.65
CA LYS A 664 24.66 -6.24 34.45
C LYS A 664 24.60 -6.51 32.96
N ILE A 665 25.54 -7.30 32.45
CA ILE A 665 25.67 -7.66 31.03
C ILE A 665 25.30 -9.14 30.86
N THR A 666 24.22 -9.38 30.12
CA THR A 666 23.71 -10.73 29.85
C THR A 666 24.22 -11.19 28.48
N ALA A 667 25.10 -12.19 28.47
CA ALA A 667 25.82 -12.69 27.30
C ALA A 667 25.38 -14.13 26.97
N GLY A 668 24.38 -14.25 26.11
CA GLY A 668 23.77 -15.54 25.78
C GLY A 668 22.99 -16.17 26.95
N ALA A 669 22.67 -17.45 26.83
CA ALA A 669 21.69 -18.11 27.69
C ALA A 669 22.18 -18.53 29.10
N LYS A 670 23.46 -18.33 29.43
CA LYS A 670 24.04 -18.76 30.73
C LYS A 670 25.01 -17.78 31.42
N ASN A 671 25.61 -16.82 30.71
CA ASN A 671 26.63 -15.95 31.31
C ASN A 671 26.07 -14.56 31.64
N THR A 672 25.84 -14.30 32.92
CA THR A 672 25.54 -12.96 33.46
C THR A 672 26.80 -12.40 34.11
N TYR A 673 27.28 -11.26 33.62
CA TYR A 673 28.36 -10.50 34.26
C TYR A 673 27.75 -9.35 35.06
N GLN A 674 27.96 -9.32 36.37
CA GLN A 674 27.48 -8.27 37.26
C GLN A 674 28.66 -7.64 38.03
N SER A 675 28.77 -6.31 38.03
CA SER A 675 29.85 -5.63 38.76
C SER A 675 29.44 -5.24 40.18
N THR A 676 30.37 -5.44 41.12
CA THR A 676 30.27 -4.98 42.51
C THR A 676 30.68 -3.51 42.63
N GLY A 677 29.85 -2.60 42.07
CA GLY A 677 29.89 -1.15 42.33
C GLY A 677 31.24 -0.47 42.06
N LEU A 678 31.51 -0.13 40.80
CA LEU A 678 32.72 0.59 40.43
C LEU A 678 32.60 2.07 40.82
N TYR A 679 33.36 2.49 41.83
CA TYR A 679 33.37 3.85 42.36
C TYR A 679 33.81 4.88 41.30
N LEU A 680 33.04 5.97 41.18
CA LEU A 680 33.38 7.11 40.34
C LEU A 680 33.96 8.28 41.14
N ALA A 681 33.22 8.72 42.16
CA ALA A 681 33.50 9.95 42.89
C ALA A 681 32.71 9.98 44.21
N THR A 682 33.27 10.63 45.22
CA THR A 682 32.52 11.20 46.34
C THR A 682 31.93 12.54 45.91
N ILE A 683 30.67 12.76 46.23
CA ILE A 683 29.88 13.92 45.86
C ILE A 683 29.75 14.84 47.10
N PRO A 684 30.31 16.07 47.08
CA PRO A 684 30.21 16.99 48.21
C PRO A 684 28.76 17.29 48.59
N LYS A 685 28.47 17.40 49.90
CA LYS A 685 27.12 17.53 50.47
C LYS A 685 26.32 18.77 50.02
N ASN A 686 26.96 19.73 49.34
CA ASN A 686 26.35 20.93 48.76
C ASN A 686 26.06 20.81 47.25
N VAL A 687 26.35 19.67 46.61
CA VAL A 687 26.06 19.44 45.20
C VAL A 687 24.59 19.04 45.03
N THR A 688 23.81 19.91 44.38
CA THR A 688 22.36 19.74 44.11
C THR A 688 22.07 19.39 42.64
N SER A 689 23.09 19.11 41.83
CA SER A 689 22.95 18.41 40.55
C SER A 689 24.28 17.87 40.02
N ILE A 690 24.23 16.78 39.23
CA ILE A 690 25.41 16.18 38.58
C ILE A 690 25.09 15.91 37.10
N LYS A 691 25.95 16.37 36.19
CA LYS A 691 25.77 16.23 34.74
C LYS A 691 26.79 15.29 34.10
N PHE A 692 26.31 14.20 33.52
CA PHE A 692 27.13 13.21 32.81
C PHE A 692 27.04 13.43 31.30
N LYS A 693 28.17 13.52 30.61
CA LYS A 693 28.25 13.60 29.14
C LYS A 693 29.05 12.42 28.59
N SER A 694 28.37 11.47 27.96
CA SER A 694 29.03 10.30 27.35
C SER A 694 29.72 10.67 26.03
N ARG A 695 30.90 10.11 25.76
CA ARG A 695 31.60 10.26 24.46
C ARG A 695 30.86 9.61 23.29
N TYR A 696 29.89 8.74 23.54
CA TYR A 696 29.15 7.98 22.50
C TYR A 696 27.82 8.65 22.09
N ASN A 697 27.76 9.98 22.01
CA ASN A 697 26.57 10.77 21.60
C ASN A 697 25.26 10.50 22.39
N VAL A 698 25.35 9.94 23.60
CA VAL A 698 24.17 9.57 24.42
C VAL A 698 23.42 10.80 24.98
N GLY A 699 24.00 12.00 24.87
CA GLY A 699 23.46 13.25 25.40
C GLY A 699 24.03 13.61 26.77
N VAL A 700 23.29 14.43 27.52
CA VAL A 700 23.61 14.80 28.91
C VAL A 700 22.53 14.22 29.84
N VAL A 701 22.96 13.48 30.87
CA VAL A 701 22.11 13.05 31.98
C VAL A 701 22.26 14.06 33.12
N ASP A 702 21.17 14.65 33.59
CA ASP A 702 21.13 15.64 34.68
C ASP A 702 20.48 14.99 35.90
N ILE A 703 21.28 14.61 36.90
CA ILE A 703 20.81 14.15 38.21
C ILE A 703 20.59 15.38 39.09
N LYS A 704 19.53 15.39 39.90
CA LYS A 704 19.24 16.41 40.92
C LYS A 704 18.91 15.76 42.26
#